data_AF-A0A5P1A140-F1
#
_entry.id   AF-A0A5P1A140-F1
#
_cell.length_a   1.000
_cell.length_b   1.000
_cell.length_c   1.000
_cell.angle_alpha   90.00
_cell.angle_beta   90.00
_cell.angle_gamma   90.00
#
_symmetry.space_group_name_H-M   'P 1'
#
loop_
_entity.id
_entity.type
_entity.pdbx_description
1 polymer ?
#
loop_
_entity_poly.entity_id
_entity_poly.type
_entity_poly.pdbx_seq_one_letter_code
_entity_poly.pdbx_strand_id
1 'polypeptide(L)'
;TNNSINNKYYKEFYGKLYNEYGNIDNFLKLLNEGKYCKKNLEKEEDITFTNIGDEKGTFYRSKYCQVCPDCGVECNGETCTKKEETDKNCGKPPIYTIPTDVKPTDINVLYSGNEQGDITKKLKDFCNNSTNYKGKNYENWQCYYNHEKKNKCKMEPNSKKNKDNGKITKLRNFFEFWVTYLLKDTIMWNDKFKTCMNNTKTADCIHECNKNCVCFDKWVKQKEEEWNSIKKLFKNEQKMPNEYYLNIKNHFQGYFFHVMHKLNQDEAKWKELTQELKKKIDSSKGNEGTKDSESAIELLLEHLKEKATICKDNNTNEACASTVEHKPNPCGHKSGNKHATVKQIAQYYKRKAYEEANKRSDGLHKLKGKAHEGIYKRGGKGKDFKDNLCGITQKHSNAHSYSQKPCYGKGNGFEIGKTWNYGNSKNSTSDVYIRPRREHICTSNLEYLIHKREKPILEGDPNKIIHSLLGDVLLAANKEAGFIIERYKTQKTSEGFMDKATICRAIKYSFADLGDIIKGTDLWFQNRDMVKLQGHLKTIFGKIKENLPEDIRKKYTDNTKHLELRKDWWEANRDQVWKAMKCKTNGVDITCDSDHTPLDDYIPQRLRWMTEWAEWYCKEQSRLYGELVEKCAGCKGKQKCTEGDVDCGKCKPACENYKKFIKKWQPQWDKIRAKYKKIYEHARVDIAANGGLNTSTAIKDNEDKSVIEFLFELYKENGGEIGNPAVARATVNGISTDDTTPTVYSTAAGYIHQEAQISDCNTQKIFCKDPTNNGDKNKYAFKEPPPDYEKACECEKNTKPSLPKPLPTPNPCVRKDQSGTHIVSVEDVAKEMQRVTHDRVKDVVGLKADADQGQYNGRNSGSELAKGNICNINGQYSNARSNKSNNPCDGKGDRLKIETQWKDAGENGTQIGVYLPPRRRHMCTSNLEYLLSGRGGQFEQVPDDKASDSFLGDVLVAAKKEAEDIKSRLNNNGNSSSICRAMKYSFADIGDIIRGKDLWEHGDQTKLQGHLQIIFGKIKEEIKKKHPGIKGNPKYNGDESKKPAYKLLREDWWEANRDQVWEAMKCQKKAPPGVDINCDQS
;
A
#
# COMPACT_ATOMS: atom_id res chain seq x y z
N THR A 1 -23.86 -50.25 58.90
CA THR A 1 -25.07 -49.52 58.45
C THR A 1 -25.10 -49.49 56.94
N ASN A 2 -26.17 -50.00 56.35
CA ASN A 2 -26.44 -50.03 54.91
C ASN A 2 -26.42 -48.62 54.31
N ASN A 3 -25.61 -48.39 53.28
CA ASN A 3 -25.98 -47.42 52.25
C ASN A 3 -25.33 -47.81 50.91
N SER A 4 -26.12 -48.46 50.05
CA SER A 4 -25.76 -48.80 48.67
C SER A 4 -25.37 -47.58 47.81
N ILE A 5 -25.68 -46.36 48.28
CA ILE A 5 -25.26 -45.07 47.70
C ILE A 5 -23.73 -44.88 47.80
N ASN A 6 -23.11 -45.30 48.91
CA ASN A 6 -21.67 -45.12 49.13
C ASN A 6 -20.85 -46.04 48.21
N ASN A 7 -21.22 -47.31 48.06
CA ASN A 7 -20.45 -48.24 47.23
C ASN A 7 -20.46 -47.87 45.73
N LYS A 8 -21.53 -47.24 45.23
CA LYS A 8 -21.58 -46.75 43.84
C LYS A 8 -20.68 -45.53 43.64
N TYR A 9 -20.68 -44.60 44.61
CA TYR A 9 -19.75 -43.47 44.63
C TYR A 9 -18.28 -43.91 44.75
N TYR A 10 -17.97 -44.89 45.60
CA TYR A 10 -16.61 -45.44 45.72
C TYR A 10 -16.19 -46.15 44.43
N LYS A 11 -17.07 -46.92 43.77
CA LYS A 11 -16.75 -47.56 42.48
C LYS A 11 -16.57 -46.55 41.35
N GLU A 12 -17.40 -45.53 41.25
CA GLU A 12 -17.21 -44.44 40.26
C GLU A 12 -15.96 -43.63 40.55
N PHE A 13 -15.68 -43.32 41.82
CA PHE A 13 -14.49 -42.60 42.24
C PHE A 13 -13.22 -43.43 41.96
N TYR A 14 -13.17 -44.70 42.38
CA TYR A 14 -12.03 -45.59 42.08
C TYR A 14 -11.91 -45.86 40.57
N GLY A 15 -13.03 -45.99 39.85
CA GLY A 15 -13.03 -46.19 38.40
C GLY A 15 -12.45 -44.98 37.66
N LYS A 16 -12.85 -43.76 38.04
CA LYS A 16 -12.27 -42.52 37.49
C LYS A 16 -10.81 -42.36 37.89
N LEU A 17 -10.48 -42.58 39.15
CA LEU A 17 -9.12 -42.45 39.67
C LEU A 17 -8.15 -43.45 39.02
N TYR A 18 -8.57 -44.69 38.80
CA TYR A 18 -7.79 -45.71 38.10
C TYR A 18 -7.64 -45.38 36.60
N ASN A 19 -8.71 -44.92 35.94
CA ASN A 19 -8.67 -44.55 34.52
C ASN A 19 -7.83 -43.30 34.24
N GLU A 20 -7.85 -42.30 35.14
CA GLU A 20 -7.18 -41.01 34.94
C GLU A 20 -5.74 -41.00 35.46
N TYR A 21 -5.44 -41.72 36.54
CA TYR A 21 -4.13 -41.66 37.22
C TYR A 21 -3.42 -43.02 37.35
N GLY A 22 -4.05 -44.10 36.90
CA GLY A 22 -3.50 -45.47 36.92
C GLY A 22 -3.53 -46.12 38.31
N ASN A 23 -3.08 -45.43 39.35
CA ASN A 23 -3.15 -45.91 40.74
C ASN A 23 -3.33 -44.77 41.75
N ILE A 24 -3.60 -45.13 43.00
CA ILE A 24 -3.83 -44.18 44.09
C ILE A 24 -2.57 -43.40 44.47
N ASP A 25 -1.39 -43.98 44.32
CA ASP A 25 -0.12 -43.31 44.65
C ASP A 25 0.16 -42.14 43.71
N ASN A 26 -0.18 -42.26 42.43
CA ASN A 26 -0.06 -41.16 41.47
C ASN A 26 -1.04 -40.03 41.77
N PHE A 27 -2.26 -40.35 42.20
CA PHE A 27 -3.23 -39.37 42.67
C PHE A 27 -2.76 -38.67 43.97
N LEU A 28 -2.25 -39.43 44.95
CA LEU A 28 -1.76 -38.89 46.21
C LEU A 28 -0.50 -38.03 46.03
N LYS A 29 0.38 -38.35 45.08
CA LYS A 29 1.51 -37.49 44.68
C LYS A 29 1.07 -36.09 44.24
N LEU A 30 -0.13 -35.92 43.69
CA LEU A 30 -0.66 -34.59 43.33
C LEU A 30 -0.95 -33.73 44.56
N LEU A 31 -1.32 -34.33 45.68
CA LEU A 31 -1.62 -33.61 46.92
C LEU A 31 -0.36 -32.97 47.52
N ASN A 32 0.82 -33.52 47.20
CA ASN A 32 2.12 -32.91 47.53
C ASN A 32 2.38 -31.59 46.80
N GLU A 33 1.59 -31.22 45.77
CA GLU A 33 1.74 -29.93 45.11
C GLU A 33 1.21 -28.75 45.94
N GLY A 34 0.41 -29.02 46.98
CA GLY A 34 -0.22 -28.03 47.86
C GLY A 34 0.76 -27.25 48.74
N LYS A 35 0.40 -26.00 49.09
CA LYS A 35 1.24 -25.05 49.84
C LYS A 35 1.77 -25.60 51.18
N TYR A 36 0.99 -26.43 51.86
CA TYR A 36 1.32 -27.00 53.18
C TYR A 36 2.24 -28.23 53.10
N CYS A 37 2.46 -28.78 51.90
CA CYS A 37 3.40 -29.89 51.65
C CYS A 37 4.76 -29.40 51.12
N LYS A 38 4.86 -28.09 50.83
CA LYS A 38 6.06 -27.45 50.24
C LYS A 38 6.71 -26.42 51.16
N LYS A 39 6.17 -26.21 52.36
CA LYS A 39 6.73 -25.29 53.37
C LYS A 39 6.87 -26.03 54.69
N ASN A 40 8.10 -26.08 55.20
CA ASN A 40 8.39 -26.36 56.60
C ASN A 40 7.56 -25.40 57.48
N LEU A 41 6.63 -25.95 58.24
CA LEU A 41 6.03 -25.26 59.38
C LEU A 41 7.08 -25.29 60.50
N GLU A 42 7.36 -24.18 61.18
CA GLU A 42 8.49 -24.02 62.12
C GLU A 42 8.50 -24.97 63.34
N LYS A 43 7.57 -25.94 63.46
CA LYS A 43 7.55 -26.95 64.53
C LYS A 43 7.00 -28.32 64.11
N GLU A 44 6.84 -28.64 62.82
CA GLU A 44 6.32 -29.94 62.36
C GLU A 44 7.06 -30.45 61.09
N GLU A 45 7.10 -31.78 60.90
CA GLU A 45 7.69 -32.44 59.73
C GLU A 45 6.87 -32.16 58.44
N ASP A 46 7.53 -32.15 57.28
CA ASP A 46 6.89 -31.93 55.97
C ASP A 46 5.78 -32.97 55.69
N ILE A 47 4.56 -32.50 55.39
CA ILE A 47 3.43 -33.38 55.02
C ILE A 47 3.70 -33.98 53.64
N THR A 48 4.01 -35.28 53.61
CA THR A 48 4.20 -36.05 52.37
C THR A 48 3.11 -37.12 52.23
N PHE A 49 2.34 -37.05 51.14
CA PHE A 49 1.26 -37.98 50.80
C PHE A 49 1.77 -39.33 50.26
N THR A 50 2.99 -39.74 50.65
CA THR A 50 3.66 -40.99 50.24
C THR A 50 3.96 -41.94 51.41
N ASN A 51 3.73 -41.51 52.67
CA ASN A 51 3.94 -42.34 53.86
C ASN A 51 2.61 -42.97 54.33
N ILE A 52 2.51 -44.30 54.26
CA ILE A 52 1.28 -45.10 54.53
C ILE A 52 1.23 -45.61 56.00
N GLY A 53 2.01 -45.03 56.93
CA GLY A 53 1.98 -45.43 58.34
C GLY A 53 0.88 -44.75 59.16
N ASP A 54 0.17 -45.47 60.03
CA ASP A 54 -1.02 -44.94 60.72
C ASP A 54 -0.73 -43.93 61.85
N GLU A 55 0.45 -43.97 62.47
CA GLU A 55 0.72 -43.15 63.67
C GLU A 55 1.25 -41.73 63.35
N LYS A 56 1.78 -41.49 62.14
CA LYS A 56 2.25 -40.18 61.65
C LYS A 56 2.16 -40.01 60.12
N GLY A 57 1.45 -40.88 59.41
CA GLY A 57 1.40 -40.86 57.94
C GLY A 57 0.33 -39.95 57.35
N THR A 58 0.07 -40.20 56.07
CA THR A 58 -0.63 -39.32 55.11
C THR A 58 -1.98 -38.73 55.57
N PHE A 59 -2.70 -39.41 56.47
CA PHE A 59 -4.00 -38.98 57.00
C PHE A 59 -4.05 -38.88 58.53
N TYR A 60 -2.91 -38.70 59.18
CA TYR A 60 -2.86 -38.48 60.63
C TYR A 60 -3.72 -37.26 61.01
N ARG A 61 -4.66 -37.46 61.95
CA ARG A 61 -5.60 -36.42 62.39
C ARG A 61 -4.89 -35.38 63.25
N SER A 62 -4.49 -34.27 62.62
CA SER A 62 -4.16 -33.04 63.36
C SER A 62 -5.35 -32.60 64.20
N LYS A 63 -5.14 -32.22 65.46
CA LYS A 63 -6.16 -31.61 66.32
C LYS A 63 -6.76 -30.32 65.70
N TYR A 64 -6.10 -29.73 64.72
CA TYR A 64 -6.54 -28.53 63.99
C TYR A 64 -7.43 -28.81 62.77
N CYS A 65 -7.56 -30.07 62.32
CA CYS A 65 -8.40 -30.45 61.17
C CYS A 65 -9.66 -31.23 61.60
N GLN A 66 -10.29 -30.85 62.72
CA GLN A 66 -11.66 -31.27 63.04
C GLN A 66 -12.66 -30.47 62.19
N VAL A 67 -13.83 -31.06 61.92
CA VAL A 67 -14.94 -30.34 61.29
C VAL A 67 -15.29 -29.16 62.19
N CYS A 68 -15.28 -27.94 61.65
CA CYS A 68 -15.62 -26.75 62.43
C CYS A 68 -17.00 -26.92 63.08
N PRO A 69 -17.20 -26.55 64.35
CA PRO A 69 -18.51 -26.59 64.97
C PRO A 69 -19.54 -25.78 64.17
N ASP A 70 -20.78 -26.26 64.10
CA ASP A 70 -21.85 -25.63 63.31
C ASP A 70 -22.12 -24.17 63.71
N CYS A 71 -21.90 -23.84 64.97
CA CYS A 71 -22.04 -22.48 65.52
C CYS A 71 -20.73 -21.67 65.52
N GLY A 72 -19.66 -22.21 64.95
CA GLY A 72 -18.32 -21.62 64.95
C GLY A 72 -17.56 -21.79 66.27
N VAL A 73 -16.45 -21.05 66.40
CA VAL A 73 -15.57 -21.05 67.58
C VAL A 73 -15.38 -19.63 68.11
N GLU A 74 -15.11 -19.50 69.40
CA GLU A 74 -14.68 -18.27 70.06
C GLU A 74 -13.21 -18.39 70.45
N CYS A 75 -12.38 -17.46 69.96
CA CYS A 75 -10.94 -17.51 70.10
C CYS A 75 -10.42 -16.38 70.98
N ASN A 76 -9.73 -16.73 72.07
CA ASN A 76 -9.07 -15.79 72.99
C ASN A 76 -7.56 -15.96 72.84
N GLY A 77 -6.95 -15.18 71.94
CA GLY A 77 -5.52 -15.27 71.64
C GLY A 77 -5.16 -16.61 71.00
N GLU A 78 -4.51 -17.49 71.76
CA GLU A 78 -3.97 -18.78 71.26
C GLU A 78 -4.95 -19.96 71.36
N THR A 79 -6.13 -19.78 71.99
CA THR A 79 -7.10 -20.88 72.19
C THR A 79 -8.47 -20.55 71.60
N CYS A 80 -9.01 -21.49 70.81
CA CYS A 80 -10.34 -21.42 70.23
C CYS A 80 -11.23 -22.51 70.82
N THR A 81 -12.40 -22.13 71.33
CA THR A 81 -13.38 -23.04 71.95
C THR A 81 -14.67 -23.09 71.12
N LYS A 82 -15.33 -24.25 71.08
CA LYS A 82 -16.62 -24.41 70.37
C LYS A 82 -17.65 -23.46 70.98
N LYS A 83 -18.35 -22.68 70.14
CA LYS A 83 -19.52 -21.93 70.58
C LYS A 83 -20.67 -22.89 70.87
N GLU A 84 -21.35 -22.67 71.98
CA GLU A 84 -22.51 -23.49 72.35
C GLU A 84 -23.66 -23.32 71.36
N GLU A 85 -24.42 -24.41 71.14
CA GLU A 85 -25.57 -24.45 70.23
C GLU A 85 -26.74 -23.56 70.69
N THR A 86 -26.68 -23.05 71.92
CA THR A 86 -27.60 -22.10 72.53
C THR A 86 -27.26 -20.63 72.21
N ASP A 87 -26.16 -20.34 71.50
CA ASP A 87 -25.83 -18.98 71.06
C ASP A 87 -26.97 -18.45 70.16
N LYS A 88 -27.60 -17.34 70.58
CA LYS A 88 -28.75 -16.72 69.89
C LYS A 88 -28.50 -16.39 68.42
N ASN A 89 -27.25 -16.42 67.96
CA ASN A 89 -26.85 -16.18 66.58
C ASN A 89 -26.52 -17.46 65.78
N CYS A 90 -26.53 -18.64 66.39
CA CYS A 90 -26.29 -19.89 65.68
C CYS A 90 -27.40 -20.16 64.65
N GLY A 91 -27.02 -20.44 63.39
CA GLY A 91 -27.95 -20.69 62.29
C GLY A 91 -28.72 -19.47 61.74
N LYS A 92 -28.54 -18.26 62.29
CA LYS A 92 -29.20 -17.04 61.76
C LYS A 92 -28.44 -16.49 60.54
N PRO A 93 -29.14 -16.07 59.47
CA PRO A 93 -28.49 -15.47 58.31
C PRO A 93 -27.76 -14.19 58.73
N PRO A 94 -26.53 -13.95 58.24
CA PRO A 94 -25.76 -12.78 58.62
C PRO A 94 -26.52 -11.50 58.28
N ILE A 95 -26.72 -10.64 59.28
CA ILE A 95 -27.43 -9.36 59.10
C ILE A 95 -26.54 -8.41 58.30
N TYR A 96 -27.08 -7.79 57.24
CA TYR A 96 -26.37 -6.75 56.49
C TYR A 96 -26.83 -5.35 56.94
N THR A 97 -26.03 -4.72 57.80
CA THR A 97 -26.24 -3.35 58.28
C THR A 97 -25.04 -2.50 57.90
N ILE A 98 -25.28 -1.45 57.12
CA ILE A 98 -24.24 -0.52 56.69
C ILE A 98 -23.91 0.41 57.87
N PRO A 99 -22.63 0.56 58.25
CA PRO A 99 -22.20 1.54 59.24
C PRO A 99 -22.55 2.98 58.82
N THR A 100 -22.98 3.85 59.74
CA THR A 100 -23.32 5.26 59.45
C THR A 100 -22.15 6.08 58.89
N ASP A 101 -20.91 5.65 59.15
CA ASP A 101 -19.65 6.25 58.75
C ASP A 101 -19.07 5.69 57.43
N VAL A 102 -19.72 4.70 56.80
CA VAL A 102 -19.18 4.02 55.62
C VAL A 102 -20.16 4.01 54.45
N LYS A 103 -19.70 4.49 53.30
CA LYS A 103 -20.44 4.37 52.04
C LYS A 103 -20.17 3.01 51.40
N PRO A 104 -21.21 2.20 51.10
CA PRO A 104 -21.02 0.97 50.35
C PRO A 104 -20.62 1.27 48.90
N THR A 105 -19.96 0.32 48.25
CA THR A 105 -19.64 0.33 46.82
C THR A 105 -20.42 -0.78 46.14
N ASP A 106 -21.14 -0.42 45.08
CA ASP A 106 -21.79 -1.39 44.20
C ASP A 106 -20.77 -1.94 43.19
N ILE A 107 -20.77 -3.26 43.01
CA ILE A 107 -19.86 -4.00 42.14
C ILE A 107 -20.71 -4.90 41.26
N ASN A 108 -20.77 -4.58 39.97
CA ASN A 108 -21.45 -5.40 38.98
C ASN A 108 -20.52 -6.51 38.48
N VAL A 109 -20.67 -7.72 39.02
CA VAL A 109 -19.82 -8.86 38.67
C VAL A 109 -20.41 -9.61 37.48
N LEU A 110 -19.60 -9.78 36.43
CA LEU A 110 -19.92 -10.67 35.31
C LEU A 110 -19.65 -12.12 35.72
N TYR A 111 -20.71 -12.91 35.81
CA TYR A 111 -20.74 -14.28 36.27
C TYR A 111 -20.99 -15.28 35.12
N SER A 112 -20.07 -16.23 34.97
CA SER A 112 -20.09 -17.26 33.91
C SER A 112 -20.82 -18.56 34.30
N GLY A 113 -21.30 -18.68 35.54
CA GLY A 113 -22.03 -19.86 36.02
C GLY A 113 -21.16 -21.06 36.43
N ASN A 114 -21.79 -22.04 37.08
CA ASN A 114 -21.17 -23.32 37.46
C ASN A 114 -21.41 -24.45 36.46
N GLU A 115 -22.39 -24.30 35.56
CA GLU A 115 -22.73 -25.30 34.55
C GLU A 115 -21.51 -25.59 33.65
N GLN A 116 -21.35 -26.83 33.18
CA GLN A 116 -20.30 -27.18 32.21
C GLN A 116 -20.65 -26.61 30.82
N GLY A 117 -19.63 -26.30 30.01
CA GLY A 117 -19.81 -25.82 28.64
C GLY A 117 -18.94 -24.63 28.24
N ASP A 118 -19.06 -24.26 26.97
CA ASP A 118 -18.27 -23.22 26.29
C ASP A 118 -18.48 -21.81 26.88
N ILE A 119 -17.39 -21.10 27.18
CA ILE A 119 -17.43 -19.73 27.73
C ILE A 119 -18.18 -18.76 26.81
N THR A 120 -18.06 -18.92 25.49
CA THR A 120 -18.76 -18.07 24.50
C THR A 120 -20.28 -18.26 24.54
N LYS A 121 -20.74 -19.49 24.82
CA LYS A 121 -22.16 -19.81 25.01
C LYS A 121 -22.67 -19.31 26.36
N LYS A 122 -21.86 -19.47 27.42
CA LYS A 122 -22.18 -19.00 28.78
C LYS A 122 -22.35 -17.49 28.85
N LEU A 123 -21.45 -16.77 28.19
CA LEU A 123 -21.44 -15.31 28.15
C LEU A 123 -22.11 -14.75 26.89
N LYS A 124 -22.93 -15.53 26.18
CA LYS A 124 -23.54 -15.14 24.90
C LYS A 124 -24.30 -13.81 24.98
N ASP A 125 -25.07 -13.60 26.05
CA ASP A 125 -25.87 -12.37 26.20
C ASP A 125 -24.96 -11.17 26.46
N PHE A 126 -23.93 -11.34 27.28
CA PHE A 126 -22.88 -10.33 27.49
C PHE A 126 -22.12 -10.00 26.19
N CYS A 127 -21.71 -11.02 25.43
CA CYS A 127 -20.99 -10.83 24.16
C CYS A 127 -21.82 -10.03 23.16
N ASN A 128 -23.13 -10.30 23.09
CA ASN A 128 -24.07 -9.65 22.19
C ASN A 128 -24.41 -8.22 22.66
N ASN A 129 -24.64 -8.01 23.96
CA ASN A 129 -24.95 -6.71 24.53
C ASN A 129 -24.33 -6.53 25.93
N SER A 130 -23.19 -5.84 25.99
CA SER A 130 -22.42 -5.63 27.22
C SER A 130 -22.96 -4.52 28.12
N THR A 131 -23.98 -3.75 27.70
CA THR A 131 -24.58 -2.68 28.51
C THR A 131 -25.87 -3.11 29.21
N ASN A 132 -26.32 -4.35 28.99
CA ASN A 132 -27.47 -4.90 29.67
C ASN A 132 -27.09 -5.43 31.06
N TYR A 133 -26.89 -4.52 32.02
CA TYR A 133 -26.60 -4.86 33.42
C TYR A 133 -27.75 -5.59 34.15
N LYS A 134 -28.94 -5.65 33.52
CA LYS A 134 -30.07 -6.51 33.91
C LYS A 134 -30.06 -7.88 33.21
N GLY A 135 -29.03 -8.16 32.44
CA GLY A 135 -28.83 -9.40 31.69
C GLY A 135 -28.49 -10.58 32.61
N LYS A 136 -28.73 -11.80 32.13
CA LYS A 136 -28.60 -13.04 32.92
C LYS A 136 -27.20 -13.34 33.47
N ASN A 137 -26.18 -12.63 32.99
CA ASN A 137 -24.78 -12.85 33.34
C ASN A 137 -24.26 -11.89 34.42
N TYR A 138 -25.05 -10.93 34.89
CA TYR A 138 -24.59 -9.97 35.90
C TYR A 138 -25.16 -10.28 37.29
N GLU A 139 -24.30 -10.19 38.31
CA GLU A 139 -24.67 -10.19 39.72
C GLU A 139 -24.31 -8.83 40.32
N ASN A 140 -25.28 -8.15 40.95
CA ASN A 140 -25.02 -6.90 41.65
C ASN A 140 -24.62 -7.19 43.09
N TRP A 141 -23.42 -6.74 43.47
CA TRP A 141 -22.86 -6.92 44.80
C TRP A 141 -22.65 -5.57 45.48
N GLN A 142 -23.30 -5.35 46.61
CA GLN A 142 -23.09 -4.19 47.45
C GLN A 142 -22.16 -4.53 48.61
N CYS A 143 -20.95 -3.98 48.58
CA CYS A 143 -19.90 -4.28 49.55
C CYS A 143 -19.49 -3.03 50.34
N TYR A 144 -19.10 -3.20 51.60
CA TYR A 144 -18.47 -2.13 52.38
C TYR A 144 -17.29 -2.67 53.20
N TYR A 145 -16.34 -1.80 53.47
CA TYR A 145 -15.18 -2.06 54.30
C TYR A 145 -14.98 -0.93 55.31
N ASN A 146 -14.89 -1.27 56.60
CA ASN A 146 -14.56 -0.34 57.69
C ASN A 146 -13.25 -0.77 58.38
N HIS A 147 -13.17 -2.03 58.81
CA HIS A 147 -11.99 -2.70 59.36
C HIS A 147 -12.19 -4.24 59.31
N GLU A 148 -11.20 -5.03 59.74
CA GLU A 148 -11.17 -6.51 59.60
C GLU A 148 -12.40 -7.26 60.13
N LYS A 149 -13.02 -6.77 61.20
CA LYS A 149 -14.23 -7.39 61.79
C LYS A 149 -15.55 -6.83 61.24
N LYS A 150 -15.51 -5.71 60.50
CA LYS A 150 -16.69 -4.98 59.99
C LYS A 150 -16.56 -4.76 58.49
N ASN A 151 -16.62 -5.85 57.73
CA ASN A 151 -16.65 -5.88 56.27
C ASN A 151 -17.68 -6.91 55.79
N LYS A 152 -18.61 -6.49 54.92
CA LYS A 152 -19.66 -7.37 54.40
C LYS A 152 -19.98 -7.03 52.95
N CYS A 153 -20.43 -8.05 52.23
CA CYS A 153 -20.95 -7.97 50.88
C CYS A 153 -22.33 -8.62 50.82
N LYS A 154 -23.26 -7.98 50.10
CA LYS A 154 -24.60 -8.49 49.84
C LYS A 154 -24.81 -8.59 48.34
N MET A 155 -25.20 -9.77 47.86
CA MET A 155 -25.62 -9.97 46.48
C MET A 155 -27.13 -9.78 46.37
N GLU A 156 -27.56 -8.95 45.43
CA GLU A 156 -28.98 -8.78 45.11
C GLU A 156 -29.43 -9.78 44.04
N PRO A 157 -30.49 -10.57 44.28
CA PRO A 157 -30.95 -11.55 43.32
C PRO A 157 -31.51 -10.86 42.07
N ASN A 158 -30.93 -11.19 40.91
CA ASN A 158 -31.43 -10.72 39.62
C ASN A 158 -32.65 -11.57 39.18
N SER A 159 -33.70 -10.89 38.73
CA SER A 159 -35.08 -11.38 38.50
C SER A 159 -35.28 -12.59 37.57
N LYS A 160 -34.21 -13.17 37.00
CA LYS A 160 -34.30 -14.25 36.00
C LYS A 160 -33.60 -15.58 36.35
N LYS A 161 -32.87 -15.74 37.47
CA LYS A 161 -32.28 -17.06 37.80
C LYS A 161 -32.05 -17.44 39.27
N ASN A 162 -31.92 -16.52 40.22
CA ASN A 162 -31.55 -16.94 41.59
C ASN A 162 -32.79 -17.39 42.40
N LYS A 163 -32.98 -18.72 42.49
CA LYS A 163 -33.86 -19.34 43.51
C LYS A 163 -33.26 -19.28 44.92
N ASP A 164 -31.99 -18.93 45.05
CA ASP A 164 -31.34 -18.68 46.34
C ASP A 164 -31.63 -17.24 46.79
N ASN A 165 -32.22 -17.11 47.97
CA ASN A 165 -32.38 -15.84 48.68
C ASN A 165 -31.04 -15.09 48.74
N GLY A 166 -31.06 -13.76 48.57
CA GLY A 166 -29.86 -12.92 48.46
C GLY A 166 -28.73 -13.32 49.41
N LYS A 167 -27.51 -13.45 48.88
CA LYS A 167 -26.36 -13.99 49.63
C LYS A 167 -25.62 -12.88 50.36
N ILE A 168 -25.52 -12.99 51.69
CA ILE A 168 -24.72 -12.09 52.52
C ILE A 168 -23.46 -12.84 52.95
N THR A 169 -22.28 -12.23 52.75
CA THR A 169 -20.98 -12.85 53.02
C THR A 169 -19.95 -11.82 53.49
N LYS A 170 -18.83 -12.28 54.02
CA LYS A 170 -17.66 -11.43 54.32
C LYS A 170 -16.96 -11.00 53.04
N LEU A 171 -16.27 -9.86 53.08
CA LEU A 171 -15.56 -9.31 51.91
C LEU A 171 -14.49 -10.28 51.38
N ARG A 172 -13.78 -10.98 52.27
CA ARG A 172 -12.79 -12.02 51.90
C ARG A 172 -13.37 -13.12 51.02
N ASN A 173 -14.52 -13.66 51.41
CA ASN A 173 -15.20 -14.71 50.63
C ASN A 173 -15.66 -14.21 49.25
N PHE A 174 -16.12 -12.95 49.17
CA PHE A 174 -16.44 -12.32 47.89
C PHE A 174 -15.21 -12.18 47.01
N PHE A 175 -14.08 -11.74 47.59
CA PHE A 175 -12.82 -11.62 46.87
C PHE A 175 -12.29 -12.96 46.36
N GLU A 176 -12.29 -14.01 47.20
CA GLU A 176 -11.91 -15.37 46.80
C GLU A 176 -12.82 -15.91 45.68
N PHE A 177 -14.13 -15.66 45.78
CA PHE A 177 -15.09 -15.96 44.72
C PHE A 177 -14.69 -15.26 43.41
N TRP A 178 -14.47 -13.95 43.44
CA TRP A 178 -14.13 -13.18 42.26
C TRP A 178 -12.84 -13.66 41.59
N VAL A 179 -11.77 -13.87 42.36
CA VAL A 179 -10.48 -14.38 41.84
C VAL A 179 -10.62 -15.77 41.23
N THR A 180 -11.41 -16.65 41.85
CA THR A 180 -11.65 -18.01 41.33
C THR A 180 -12.28 -17.96 39.94
N TYR A 181 -13.30 -17.12 39.73
CA TYR A 181 -13.94 -17.00 38.41
C TYR A 181 -13.08 -16.24 37.40
N LEU A 182 -12.30 -15.24 37.82
CA LEU A 182 -11.32 -14.59 36.96
C LEU A 182 -10.35 -15.61 36.35
N LEU A 183 -9.78 -16.49 37.17
CA LEU A 183 -8.82 -17.51 36.73
C LEU A 183 -9.48 -18.62 35.91
N LYS A 184 -10.63 -19.13 36.37
CA LYS A 184 -11.40 -20.13 35.63
C LYS A 184 -11.76 -19.63 34.23
N ASP A 185 -12.36 -18.45 34.14
CA ASP A 185 -12.80 -17.88 32.86
C ASP A 185 -11.58 -17.57 31.96
N THR A 186 -10.46 -17.13 32.54
CA THR A 186 -9.20 -16.93 31.81
C THR A 186 -8.74 -18.23 31.14
N ILE A 187 -8.75 -19.36 31.85
CA ILE A 187 -8.38 -20.66 31.28
C ILE A 187 -9.32 -21.06 30.16
N MET A 188 -10.63 -20.89 30.37
CA MET A 188 -11.63 -21.21 29.36
C MET A 188 -11.48 -20.33 28.09
N TRP A 189 -11.14 -19.06 28.25
CA TRP A 189 -10.85 -18.16 27.13
C TRP A 189 -9.56 -18.56 26.40
N ASN A 190 -8.47 -18.85 27.12
CA ASN A 190 -7.22 -19.30 26.51
C ASN A 190 -7.42 -20.56 25.65
N ASP A 191 -8.21 -21.52 26.12
CA ASP A 191 -8.55 -22.73 25.37
C ASP A 191 -9.30 -22.40 24.07
N LYS A 192 -10.25 -21.47 24.11
CA LYS A 192 -11.00 -21.02 22.92
C LYS A 192 -10.12 -20.34 21.88
N PHE A 193 -9.10 -19.60 22.30
CA PHE A 193 -8.26 -18.84 21.39
C PHE A 193 -7.01 -19.56 20.93
N LYS A 194 -6.65 -20.69 21.53
CA LYS A 194 -5.45 -21.45 21.16
C LYS A 194 -5.43 -21.78 19.66
N THR A 195 -6.57 -22.19 19.09
CA THR A 195 -6.73 -22.43 17.65
C THR A 195 -6.67 -21.13 16.83
N CYS A 196 -7.32 -20.06 17.28
CA CYS A 196 -7.31 -18.76 16.59
C CYS A 196 -5.93 -18.11 16.55
N MET A 197 -5.15 -18.26 17.62
CA MET A 197 -3.79 -17.72 17.74
C MET A 197 -2.77 -18.56 16.97
N ASN A 198 -2.97 -19.88 16.90
CA ASN A 198 -2.08 -20.80 16.18
C ASN A 198 -2.40 -20.94 14.68
N ASN A 199 -3.39 -20.19 14.16
CA ASN A 199 -3.78 -20.25 12.75
C ASN A 199 -2.80 -19.48 11.83
N THR A 200 -1.52 -19.84 11.84
CA THR A 200 -0.47 -19.16 11.05
C THR A 200 -0.19 -19.82 9.71
N LYS A 201 -0.95 -20.87 9.35
CA LYS A 201 -0.70 -21.71 8.16
C LYS A 201 -1.67 -21.49 6.99
N THR A 202 -2.84 -20.89 7.22
CA THR A 202 -3.80 -20.56 6.15
C THR A 202 -4.08 -19.06 6.09
N ALA A 203 -4.42 -18.57 4.90
CA ALA A 203 -4.92 -17.22 4.67
C ALA A 203 -6.42 -17.07 4.96
N ASP A 204 -7.14 -18.18 5.16
CA ASP A 204 -8.57 -18.17 5.43
C ASP A 204 -8.89 -17.42 6.73
N CYS A 205 -9.93 -16.58 6.68
CA CYS A 205 -10.49 -16.01 7.89
C CYS A 205 -11.40 -17.02 8.58
N ILE A 206 -11.26 -17.12 9.91
CA ILE A 206 -12.22 -17.80 10.78
C ILE A 206 -13.10 -16.74 11.45
N HIS A 207 -14.31 -16.51 10.91
CA HIS A 207 -15.24 -15.48 11.43
C HIS A 207 -15.55 -15.67 12.94
N GLU A 208 -15.63 -16.93 13.39
CA GLU A 208 -15.82 -17.26 14.81
C GLU A 208 -14.68 -16.74 15.70
N CYS A 209 -13.43 -16.74 15.21
CA CYS A 209 -12.29 -16.22 15.96
C CYS A 209 -12.41 -14.72 16.21
N ASN A 210 -12.81 -13.93 15.21
CA ASN A 210 -13.05 -12.50 15.43
C ASN A 210 -14.11 -12.27 16.52
N LYS A 211 -15.28 -12.89 16.37
CA LYS A 211 -16.40 -12.74 17.30
C LYS A 211 -15.99 -13.06 18.74
N ASN A 212 -15.24 -14.14 18.91
CA ASN A 212 -14.75 -14.57 20.20
C ASN A 212 -13.71 -13.58 20.75
N CYS A 213 -12.73 -13.13 19.95
CA CYS A 213 -11.71 -12.16 20.38
C CYS A 213 -12.33 -10.81 20.81
N VAL A 214 -13.36 -10.34 20.08
CA VAL A 214 -14.10 -9.12 20.43
C VAL A 214 -14.83 -9.29 21.75
N CYS A 215 -15.46 -10.45 21.97
CA CYS A 215 -16.10 -10.72 23.27
C CYS A 215 -15.08 -10.81 24.41
N PHE A 216 -13.91 -11.41 24.17
CA PHE A 216 -12.86 -11.49 25.17
C PHE A 216 -12.30 -10.11 25.54
N ASP A 217 -12.09 -9.21 24.59
CA ASP A 217 -11.71 -7.83 24.88
C ASP A 217 -12.75 -7.10 25.74
N LYS A 218 -14.05 -7.29 25.46
CA LYS A 218 -15.12 -6.77 26.31
C LYS A 218 -15.06 -7.39 27.72
N TRP A 219 -14.86 -8.71 27.81
CA TRP A 219 -14.75 -9.41 29.09
C TRP A 219 -13.56 -8.90 29.91
N VAL A 220 -12.39 -8.71 29.31
CA VAL A 220 -11.20 -8.17 30.02
C VAL A 220 -11.47 -6.75 30.54
N LYS A 221 -12.09 -5.89 29.73
CA LYS A 221 -12.48 -4.53 30.16
C LYS A 221 -13.46 -4.57 31.33
N GLN A 222 -14.45 -5.45 31.28
CA GLN A 222 -15.39 -5.66 32.39
C GLN A 222 -14.66 -6.13 33.66
N LYS A 223 -13.66 -7.01 33.55
CA LYS A 223 -12.85 -7.43 34.70
C LYS A 223 -11.96 -6.32 35.26
N GLU A 224 -11.46 -5.43 34.40
CA GLU A 224 -10.73 -4.22 34.82
C GLU A 224 -11.65 -3.25 35.60
N GLU A 225 -12.90 -3.07 35.15
CA GLU A 225 -13.91 -2.26 35.83
C GLU A 225 -14.34 -2.85 37.19
N GLU A 226 -14.57 -4.17 37.24
CA GLU A 226 -14.84 -4.90 38.48
C GLU A 226 -13.69 -4.71 39.48
N TRP A 227 -12.43 -4.90 39.04
CA TRP A 227 -11.25 -4.72 39.88
C TRP A 227 -11.12 -3.28 40.40
N ASN A 228 -11.34 -2.29 39.54
CA ASN A 228 -11.32 -0.88 39.96
C ASN A 228 -12.39 -0.56 41.01
N SER A 229 -13.54 -1.23 40.95
CA SER A 229 -14.61 -1.09 41.95
C SER A 229 -14.24 -1.77 43.26
N ILE A 230 -13.62 -2.96 43.21
CA ILE A 230 -13.06 -3.63 44.40
C ILE A 230 -12.01 -2.76 45.07
N LYS A 231 -11.10 -2.14 44.31
CA LYS A 231 -10.07 -1.23 44.86
C LYS A 231 -10.67 -0.02 45.57
N LYS A 232 -11.83 0.50 45.14
CA LYS A 232 -12.49 1.64 45.80
C LYS A 232 -12.91 1.34 47.24
N LEU A 233 -13.18 0.07 47.58
CA LEU A 233 -13.54 -0.33 48.95
C LEU A 233 -12.46 0.01 49.98
N PHE A 234 -11.20 0.12 49.56
CA PHE A 234 -10.04 0.27 50.44
C PHE A 234 -9.40 1.68 50.36
N LYS A 235 -10.09 2.69 49.78
CA LYS A 235 -9.50 4.02 49.52
C LYS A 235 -9.57 5.02 50.69
N ASN A 236 -10.31 4.74 51.76
CA ASN A 236 -10.39 5.62 52.93
C ASN A 236 -9.31 5.24 53.96
N GLU A 237 -8.18 5.95 53.98
CA GLU A 237 -7.06 5.94 54.97
C GLU A 237 -6.44 4.58 55.40
N GLN A 238 -7.02 3.43 55.07
CA GLN A 238 -6.52 2.10 55.37
C GLN A 238 -6.01 1.46 54.08
N LYS A 239 -4.70 1.18 54.01
CA LYS A 239 -4.17 0.24 53.00
C LYS A 239 -4.95 -1.07 53.12
N MET A 240 -5.23 -1.75 51.99
CA MET A 240 -5.90 -3.05 52.00
C MET A 240 -5.15 -4.00 52.97
N PRO A 241 -5.84 -4.77 53.84
CA PRO A 241 -5.12 -5.56 54.85
C PRO A 241 -4.21 -6.63 54.23
N ASN A 242 -3.10 -6.94 54.90
CA ASN A 242 -2.12 -7.94 54.45
C ASN A 242 -2.75 -9.32 54.17
N GLU A 243 -3.85 -9.65 54.85
CA GLU A 243 -4.63 -10.88 54.65
C GLU A 243 -5.23 -10.98 53.23
N TYR A 244 -5.56 -9.85 52.59
CA TYR A 244 -6.00 -9.79 51.19
C TYR A 244 -4.81 -9.64 50.21
N TYR A 245 -3.66 -9.16 50.71
CA TYR A 245 -2.38 -9.00 50.00
C TYR A 245 -1.44 -10.23 50.09
N LEU A 246 -1.97 -11.39 50.47
CA LEU A 246 -1.22 -12.64 50.48
C LEU A 246 -0.59 -12.89 49.10
N ASN A 247 0.74 -12.76 49.02
CA ASN A 247 1.56 -12.79 47.81
C ASN A 247 0.96 -13.68 46.70
N ILE A 248 0.20 -13.05 45.79
CA ILE A 248 -0.57 -13.75 44.73
C ILE A 248 0.36 -14.56 43.82
N LYS A 249 1.64 -14.17 43.72
CA LYS A 249 2.71 -14.95 43.09
C LYS A 249 2.86 -16.37 43.66
N ASN A 250 2.72 -16.52 44.98
CA ASN A 250 2.71 -17.82 45.69
C ASN A 250 1.29 -18.38 45.88
N HIS A 251 0.24 -17.54 45.76
CA HIS A 251 -1.15 -17.91 46.09
C HIS A 251 -2.05 -18.24 44.91
N PHE A 252 -1.69 -17.98 43.64
CA PHE A 252 -2.46 -18.60 42.54
C PHE A 252 -2.51 -20.12 42.73
N GLN A 253 -1.41 -20.74 43.18
CA GLN A 253 -1.38 -22.15 43.60
C GLN A 253 -2.41 -22.49 44.70
N GLY A 254 -2.74 -21.56 45.60
CA GLY A 254 -3.79 -21.73 46.61
C GLY A 254 -5.20 -21.79 46.02
N TYR A 255 -5.42 -21.16 44.86
CA TYR A 255 -6.68 -21.26 44.10
C TYR A 255 -6.74 -22.49 43.20
N PHE A 256 -5.68 -23.29 43.10
CA PHE A 256 -5.61 -24.47 42.24
C PHE A 256 -6.84 -25.36 42.44
N PHE A 257 -7.09 -25.83 43.67
CA PHE A 257 -8.21 -26.72 43.94
C PHE A 257 -9.58 -26.07 43.66
N HIS A 258 -9.74 -24.78 43.98
CA HIS A 258 -10.98 -24.04 43.73
C HIS A 258 -11.28 -23.91 42.23
N VAL A 259 -10.26 -23.67 41.41
CA VAL A 259 -10.39 -23.53 39.96
C VAL A 259 -10.50 -24.89 39.29
N MET A 260 -9.70 -25.88 39.69
CA MET A 260 -9.69 -27.23 39.16
C MET A 260 -11.00 -27.98 39.38
N HIS A 261 -11.59 -27.87 40.58
CA HIS A 261 -12.91 -28.42 40.86
C HIS A 261 -13.97 -27.84 39.90
N LYS A 262 -13.81 -26.57 39.48
CA LYS A 262 -14.73 -25.90 38.54
C LYS A 262 -14.38 -26.13 37.06
N LEU A 263 -13.23 -26.72 36.76
CA LEU A 263 -12.73 -27.02 35.41
C LEU A 263 -12.69 -28.54 35.11
N ASN A 264 -13.28 -29.39 35.95
CA ASN A 264 -13.20 -30.86 35.84
C ASN A 264 -11.76 -31.40 35.83
N GLN A 265 -10.87 -30.84 36.65
CA GLN A 265 -9.52 -31.37 36.86
C GLN A 265 -8.56 -31.32 35.63
N ASP A 266 -8.74 -30.35 34.72
CA ASP A 266 -7.82 -30.12 33.58
C ASP A 266 -6.50 -29.41 34.00
N GLU A 267 -5.59 -30.21 34.56
CA GLU A 267 -4.36 -29.75 35.22
C GLU A 267 -3.35 -29.12 34.26
N ALA A 268 -3.31 -29.62 33.02
CA ALA A 268 -2.43 -29.13 31.98
C ALA A 268 -2.70 -27.64 31.66
N LYS A 269 -3.97 -27.26 31.54
CA LYS A 269 -4.36 -25.86 31.25
C LYS A 269 -4.05 -24.91 32.40
N TRP A 270 -4.21 -25.37 33.63
CA TRP A 270 -3.82 -24.59 34.80
C TRP A 270 -2.30 -24.37 34.86
N LYS A 271 -1.52 -25.44 34.63
CA LYS A 271 -0.04 -25.37 34.58
C LYS A 271 0.43 -24.42 33.49
N GLU A 272 -0.18 -24.45 32.30
CA GLU A 272 0.09 -23.53 31.19
C GLU A 272 -0.12 -22.05 31.60
N LEU A 273 -1.30 -21.69 32.14
CA LEU A 273 -1.59 -20.32 32.59
C LEU A 273 -0.61 -19.87 33.68
N THR A 274 -0.35 -20.72 34.67
CA THR A 274 0.49 -20.37 35.83
C THR A 274 1.94 -20.16 35.42
N GLN A 275 2.45 -20.95 34.47
CA GLN A 275 3.80 -20.77 33.91
C GLN A 275 3.92 -19.47 33.11
N GLU A 276 2.93 -19.14 32.26
CA GLU A 276 2.92 -17.87 31.53
C GLU A 276 2.96 -16.66 32.49
N LEU A 277 2.12 -16.69 33.53
CA LEU A 277 2.06 -15.61 34.53
C LEU A 277 3.37 -15.51 35.31
N LYS A 278 3.97 -16.65 35.68
CA LYS A 278 5.27 -16.67 36.37
C LYS A 278 6.36 -16.02 35.52
N LYS A 279 6.47 -16.37 34.23
CA LYS A 279 7.44 -15.75 33.30
C LYS A 279 7.26 -14.23 33.24
N LYS A 280 6.01 -13.77 33.15
CA LYS A 280 5.71 -12.33 33.07
C LYS A 280 6.04 -11.57 34.36
N ILE A 281 5.71 -12.16 35.51
CA ILE A 281 6.05 -11.59 36.82
C ILE A 281 7.57 -11.57 37.05
N ASP A 282 8.30 -12.59 36.62
CA ASP A 282 9.76 -12.62 36.74
C ASP A 282 10.40 -11.55 35.84
N SER A 283 9.82 -11.28 34.66
CA SER A 283 10.27 -10.19 33.77
C SER A 283 10.01 -8.78 34.32
N SER A 284 9.00 -8.58 35.16
CA SER A 284 8.68 -7.26 35.74
C SER A 284 9.56 -6.88 36.96
N LYS A 285 10.29 -7.84 37.53
CA LYS A 285 11.14 -7.65 38.73
C LYS A 285 12.46 -6.92 38.47
N GLY A 286 12.79 -6.63 37.22
CA GLY A 286 14.04 -5.95 36.87
C GLY A 286 14.12 -4.47 37.27
N ASN A 287 12.99 -3.79 37.54
CA ASN A 287 12.99 -2.32 37.58
C ASN A 287 12.40 -1.63 38.83
N GLU A 288 11.69 -2.28 39.75
CA GLU A 288 11.18 -1.58 40.96
C GLU A 288 11.12 -2.50 42.18
N GLY A 289 11.57 -1.97 43.31
CA GLY A 289 11.61 -2.66 44.60
C GLY A 289 10.24 -3.10 45.13
N THR A 290 10.30 -3.96 46.14
CA THR A 290 9.21 -4.59 46.92
C THR A 290 7.93 -3.75 47.06
N LYS A 291 6.97 -3.93 46.14
CA LYS A 291 5.54 -3.69 46.35
C LYS A 291 4.73 -4.91 45.94
N ASP A 292 4.17 -5.56 46.96
CA ASP A 292 3.64 -6.90 46.97
C ASP A 292 2.15 -6.96 46.58
N SER A 293 1.79 -7.99 45.80
CA SER A 293 0.44 -8.51 45.50
C SER A 293 -0.59 -7.68 44.70
N GLU A 294 -0.79 -6.37 44.92
CA GLU A 294 -1.63 -5.50 44.03
C GLU A 294 -1.14 -5.61 42.58
N SER A 295 0.19 -5.65 42.45
CA SER A 295 0.93 -5.87 41.22
C SER A 295 0.49 -7.13 40.45
N ALA A 296 0.04 -8.22 41.09
CA ALA A 296 -0.17 -9.49 40.39
C ALA A 296 -1.51 -9.58 39.63
N ILE A 297 -2.62 -9.11 40.22
CA ILE A 297 -3.90 -9.00 39.50
C ILE A 297 -3.79 -7.95 38.41
N GLU A 298 -3.10 -6.84 38.67
CA GLU A 298 -2.85 -5.81 37.67
C GLU A 298 -1.99 -6.33 36.52
N LEU A 299 -0.91 -7.08 36.81
CA LEU A 299 -0.09 -7.75 35.80
C LEU A 299 -0.89 -8.81 35.01
N LEU A 300 -1.78 -9.56 35.67
CA LEU A 300 -2.67 -10.51 35.00
C LEU A 300 -3.64 -9.77 34.07
N LEU A 301 -4.33 -8.73 34.54
CA LEU A 301 -5.26 -7.95 33.72
C LEU A 301 -4.53 -7.23 32.57
N GLU A 302 -3.32 -6.72 32.80
CA GLU A 302 -2.46 -6.17 31.74
C GLU A 302 -2.10 -7.25 30.71
N HIS A 303 -1.75 -8.47 31.14
CA HIS A 303 -1.53 -9.61 30.25
C HIS A 303 -2.76 -10.01 29.45
N LEU A 304 -3.92 -10.07 30.09
CA LEU A 304 -5.17 -10.41 29.41
C LEU A 304 -5.55 -9.33 28.40
N LYS A 305 -5.32 -8.06 28.74
CA LYS A 305 -5.57 -6.91 27.84
C LYS A 305 -4.67 -6.94 26.63
N GLU A 306 -3.40 -7.27 26.82
CA GLU A 306 -2.47 -7.49 25.71
C GLU A 306 -2.90 -8.67 24.84
N LYS A 307 -3.19 -9.85 25.43
CA LYS A 307 -3.70 -11.01 24.71
C LYS A 307 -4.98 -10.70 23.93
N ALA A 308 -5.91 -9.95 24.52
CA ALA A 308 -7.17 -9.56 23.88
C ALA A 308 -6.94 -8.63 22.69
N THR A 309 -6.04 -7.65 22.85
CA THR A 309 -5.65 -6.74 21.75
C THR A 309 -5.05 -7.52 20.59
N ILE A 310 -4.09 -8.39 20.87
CA ILE A 310 -3.45 -9.25 19.87
C ILE A 310 -4.48 -10.17 19.19
N CYS A 311 -5.36 -10.82 19.95
CA CYS A 311 -6.39 -11.72 19.42
C CYS A 311 -7.26 -10.99 18.38
N LYS A 312 -7.79 -9.82 18.75
CA LYS A 312 -8.59 -8.98 17.84
C LYS A 312 -7.80 -8.56 16.61
N ASP A 313 -6.58 -8.09 16.80
CA ASP A 313 -5.72 -7.63 15.71
C ASP A 313 -5.28 -8.79 14.78
N ASN A 314 -5.16 -10.02 15.27
CA ASN A 314 -4.79 -11.20 14.47
C ASN A 314 -5.99 -11.88 13.79
N ASN A 315 -7.20 -11.49 14.15
CA ASN A 315 -8.45 -12.04 13.66
C ASN A 315 -9.44 -10.90 13.34
N THR A 316 -9.01 -9.91 12.57
CA THR A 316 -9.85 -8.75 12.25
C THR A 316 -10.95 -9.12 11.26
N ASN A 317 -12.12 -8.47 11.37
CA ASN A 317 -13.17 -8.63 10.36
C ASN A 317 -12.81 -8.00 9.00
N GLU A 318 -11.80 -7.11 8.96
CA GLU A 318 -11.33 -6.50 7.70
C GLU A 318 -10.88 -7.58 6.69
N ALA A 319 -10.34 -8.70 7.17
CA ALA A 319 -9.99 -9.86 6.36
C ALA A 319 -11.17 -10.82 6.06
N CYS A 320 -12.31 -10.67 6.74
CA CYS A 320 -13.42 -11.64 6.72
C CYS A 320 -14.67 -11.13 6.00
N ALA A 321 -14.72 -9.83 5.70
CA ALA A 321 -15.91 -9.14 5.22
C ALA A 321 -16.35 -9.52 3.79
N SER A 322 -15.64 -10.41 3.08
CA SER A 322 -15.88 -10.72 1.67
C SER A 322 -16.67 -12.01 1.38
N THR A 323 -17.49 -12.50 2.32
CA THR A 323 -18.55 -13.48 1.96
C THR A 323 -19.71 -12.85 1.16
N VAL A 324 -19.57 -11.59 0.73
CA VAL A 324 -20.55 -10.85 -0.06
C VAL A 324 -20.16 -10.92 -1.55
N GLU A 325 -21.03 -11.55 -2.35
CA GLU A 325 -21.09 -11.63 -3.81
C GLU A 325 -19.86 -11.14 -4.60
N HIS A 326 -19.19 -12.08 -5.28
CA HIS A 326 -18.09 -11.83 -6.20
C HIS A 326 -18.48 -10.78 -7.26
N LYS A 327 -18.09 -9.52 -7.04
CA LYS A 327 -18.26 -8.47 -8.05
C LYS A 327 -17.46 -8.85 -9.30
N PRO A 328 -18.07 -8.86 -10.49
CA PRO A 328 -17.34 -9.16 -11.71
C PRO A 328 -16.19 -8.17 -11.90
N ASN A 329 -14.96 -8.67 -11.91
CA ASN A 329 -13.80 -7.84 -12.20
C ASN A 329 -13.71 -7.61 -13.71
N PRO A 330 -13.82 -6.37 -14.22
CA PRO A 330 -13.82 -6.09 -15.65
C PRO A 330 -12.43 -6.19 -16.28
N CYS A 331 -11.37 -6.38 -15.49
CA CYS A 331 -9.98 -6.47 -15.94
C CYS A 331 -9.27 -7.76 -15.49
N GLY A 332 -10.04 -8.72 -14.98
CA GLY A 332 -9.54 -9.99 -14.48
C GLY A 332 -10.14 -11.17 -15.25
N HIS A 333 -9.35 -12.23 -15.39
CA HIS A 333 -9.87 -13.52 -15.84
C HIS A 333 -10.76 -14.13 -14.76
N LYS A 334 -11.73 -14.97 -15.12
CA LYS A 334 -12.59 -15.66 -14.15
C LYS A 334 -11.69 -16.48 -13.21
N SER A 335 -11.64 -16.13 -11.92
CA SER A 335 -11.04 -17.03 -10.94
C SER A 335 -11.94 -18.26 -10.81
N GLY A 336 -11.37 -19.43 -10.56
CA GLY A 336 -12.14 -20.60 -10.14
C GLY A 336 -12.89 -20.35 -8.82
N ASN A 337 -13.43 -21.41 -8.23
CA ASN A 337 -14.25 -21.34 -7.01
C ASN A 337 -13.55 -20.76 -5.76
N LYS A 338 -12.22 -20.53 -5.80
CA LYS A 338 -11.44 -19.92 -4.70
C LYS A 338 -11.06 -18.48 -5.04
N HIS A 339 -11.39 -17.57 -4.13
CA HIS A 339 -11.03 -16.15 -4.20
C HIS A 339 -10.50 -15.69 -2.84
N ALA A 340 -9.30 -15.09 -2.85
CA ALA A 340 -8.67 -14.52 -1.66
C ALA A 340 -8.27 -13.06 -1.93
N THR A 341 -8.64 -12.17 -1.02
CA THR A 341 -8.37 -10.73 -1.09
C THR A 341 -6.97 -10.39 -0.57
N VAL A 342 -6.45 -9.22 -0.94
CA VAL A 342 -5.18 -8.72 -0.39
C VAL A 342 -5.24 -8.57 1.13
N LYS A 343 -6.38 -8.21 1.71
CA LYS A 343 -6.56 -8.10 3.17
C LYS A 343 -6.48 -9.46 3.87
N GLN A 344 -6.97 -10.54 3.26
CA GLN A 344 -6.77 -11.90 3.78
C GLN A 344 -5.28 -12.28 3.82
N ILE A 345 -4.55 -12.00 2.75
CA ILE A 345 -3.09 -12.26 2.70
C ILE A 345 -2.34 -11.39 3.72
N ALA A 346 -2.71 -10.11 3.86
CA ALA A 346 -2.12 -9.22 4.86
C ALA A 346 -2.37 -9.71 6.30
N GLN A 347 -3.56 -10.24 6.58
CA GLN A 347 -3.89 -10.85 7.87
C GLN A 347 -3.06 -12.11 8.14
N TYR A 348 -2.79 -12.93 7.12
CA TYR A 348 -1.86 -14.07 7.23
C TYR A 348 -0.44 -13.60 7.57
N TYR A 349 0.11 -12.63 6.84
CA TYR A 349 1.43 -12.07 7.15
C TYR A 349 1.51 -11.44 8.53
N LYS A 350 0.41 -10.82 8.98
CA LYS A 350 0.30 -10.29 10.34
C LYS A 350 0.42 -11.38 11.40
N ARG A 351 -0.30 -12.49 11.26
CA ARG A 351 -0.21 -13.64 12.18
C ARG A 351 1.20 -14.23 12.19
N LYS A 352 1.82 -14.37 11.02
CA LYS A 352 3.20 -14.86 10.87
C LYS A 352 4.22 -13.94 11.53
N ALA A 353 4.12 -12.63 11.30
CA ALA A 353 4.99 -11.62 11.91
C ALA A 353 4.90 -11.65 13.44
N TYR A 354 3.69 -11.75 13.98
CA TYR A 354 3.48 -11.91 15.43
C TYR A 354 4.16 -13.17 15.98
N GLU A 355 3.96 -14.33 15.35
CA GLU A 355 4.56 -15.60 15.78
C GLU A 355 6.09 -15.54 15.75
N GLU A 356 6.66 -15.05 14.65
CA GLU A 356 8.12 -14.91 14.47
C GLU A 356 8.72 -13.95 15.50
N ALA A 357 8.11 -12.77 15.68
CA ALA A 357 8.57 -11.78 16.64
C ALA A 357 8.49 -12.32 18.07
N ASN A 358 7.37 -12.95 18.44
CA ASN A 358 7.17 -13.51 19.77
C ASN A 358 8.18 -14.62 20.10
N LYS A 359 8.51 -15.46 19.10
CA LYS A 359 9.52 -16.53 19.23
C LYS A 359 10.94 -15.96 19.33
N ARG A 360 11.28 -14.98 18.48
CA ARG A 360 12.62 -14.39 18.43
C ARG A 360 12.91 -13.54 19.67
N SER A 361 11.95 -12.75 20.13
CA SER A 361 12.10 -11.92 21.33
C SER A 361 11.87 -12.66 22.64
N ASP A 362 11.42 -13.92 22.62
CA ASP A 362 10.97 -14.65 23.82
C ASP A 362 9.90 -13.84 24.59
N GLY A 363 8.85 -13.45 23.86
CA GLY A 363 7.79 -12.57 24.32
C GLY A 363 7.93 -11.14 23.81
N LEU A 364 6.92 -10.64 23.09
CA LEU A 364 6.93 -9.27 22.51
C LEU A 364 7.07 -8.15 23.55
N HIS A 365 6.69 -8.39 24.80
CA HIS A 365 6.79 -7.41 25.89
C HIS A 365 8.21 -6.86 26.10
N LYS A 366 9.26 -7.60 25.71
CA LYS A 366 10.66 -7.16 25.80
C LYS A 366 11.06 -6.12 24.75
N LEU A 367 10.33 -6.05 23.65
CA LEU A 367 10.51 -5.03 22.60
C LEU A 367 9.47 -3.90 22.68
N LYS A 368 8.47 -4.06 23.55
CA LYS A 368 7.40 -3.09 23.73
C LYS A 368 7.91 -1.89 24.52
N GLY A 369 7.97 -0.74 23.86
CA GLY A 369 8.29 0.52 24.50
C GLY A 369 7.16 0.96 25.42
N LYS A 370 7.53 1.65 26.50
CA LYS A 370 6.62 2.35 27.40
C LYS A 370 6.96 3.82 27.37
N ALA A 371 6.36 4.58 26.45
CA ALA A 371 6.71 5.99 26.25
C ALA A 371 6.63 6.83 27.53
N HIS A 372 5.76 6.47 28.47
CA HIS A 372 5.67 7.17 29.75
C HIS A 372 6.89 7.02 30.67
N GLU A 373 7.72 6.01 30.43
CA GLU A 373 8.99 5.79 31.12
C GLU A 373 10.18 6.41 30.37
N GLY A 374 9.96 7.00 29.19
CA GLY A 374 10.99 7.61 28.36
C GLY A 374 11.48 8.98 28.87
N ILE A 375 12.63 9.40 28.36
CA ILE A 375 13.27 10.69 28.67
C ILE A 375 13.15 11.59 27.43
N TYR A 376 12.75 12.85 27.62
CA TYR A 376 12.51 13.81 26.52
C TYR A 376 13.23 15.14 26.78
N LYS A 377 14.36 15.35 26.08
CA LYS A 377 15.23 16.53 26.31
C LYS A 377 14.55 17.88 26.03
N ARG A 378 13.45 17.91 25.27
CA ARG A 378 12.67 19.13 25.00
C ARG A 378 11.67 19.51 26.11
N GLY A 379 11.69 18.81 27.25
CA GLY A 379 11.01 19.20 28.48
C GLY A 379 9.57 18.70 28.66
N GLY A 380 9.06 17.87 27.74
CA GLY A 380 7.78 17.18 27.89
C GLY A 380 7.86 16.08 28.95
N LYS A 381 6.79 15.89 29.74
CA LYS A 381 6.77 14.88 30.80
C LYS A 381 6.40 13.52 30.22
N GLY A 382 7.17 12.48 30.51
CA GLY A 382 6.85 11.13 30.04
C GLY A 382 5.44 10.69 30.43
N LYS A 383 5.00 10.99 31.65
CA LYS A 383 3.66 10.66 32.15
C LYS A 383 2.52 11.10 31.23
N ASP A 384 2.70 12.16 30.45
CA ASP A 384 1.69 12.66 29.50
C ASP A 384 1.35 11.62 28.41
N PHE A 385 2.25 10.70 28.06
CA PHE A 385 1.93 9.59 27.13
C PHE A 385 0.90 8.59 27.69
N LYS A 386 0.74 8.52 29.02
CA LYS A 386 -0.25 7.68 29.71
C LYS A 386 -1.51 8.48 30.05
N ASP A 387 -1.32 9.68 30.62
CA ASP A 387 -2.41 10.49 31.17
C ASP A 387 -3.12 11.33 30.09
N ASN A 388 -2.39 11.80 29.07
CA ASN A 388 -2.89 12.71 28.04
C ASN A 388 -2.23 12.48 26.67
N LEU A 389 -2.33 11.26 26.14
CA LEU A 389 -1.68 10.87 24.88
C LEU A 389 -1.99 11.82 23.70
N CYS A 390 -3.23 12.33 23.62
CA CYS A 390 -3.63 13.21 22.53
C CYS A 390 -3.15 14.66 22.70
N GLY A 391 -2.74 15.04 23.90
CA GLY A 391 -2.17 16.36 24.22
C GLY A 391 -0.67 16.47 24.04
N ILE A 392 0.02 15.41 23.58
CA ILE A 392 1.47 15.46 23.37
C ILE A 392 1.84 16.53 22.32
N THR A 393 2.95 17.20 22.56
CA THR A 393 3.46 18.30 21.74
C THR A 393 4.93 18.09 21.38
N GLN A 394 5.51 19.00 20.61
CA GLN A 394 6.93 18.98 20.25
C GLN A 394 7.90 18.97 21.45
N LYS A 395 7.43 19.28 22.66
CA LYS A 395 8.18 19.15 23.92
C LYS A 395 8.47 17.68 24.29
N HIS A 396 7.66 16.74 23.81
CA HIS A 396 7.75 15.30 24.10
C HIS A 396 8.63 14.58 23.08
N SER A 397 9.83 15.13 22.84
CA SER A 397 10.74 14.67 21.79
C SER A 397 12.19 14.82 22.22
N ASN A 398 13.04 13.98 21.66
CA ASN A 398 14.50 14.10 21.75
C ASN A 398 15.14 14.74 20.52
N ALA A 399 14.33 15.23 19.59
CA ALA A 399 14.82 15.87 18.39
C ALA A 399 15.58 17.17 18.70
N HIS A 400 16.59 17.45 17.89
CA HIS A 400 17.30 18.72 17.91
C HIS A 400 16.38 19.90 17.56
N SER A 401 16.71 21.10 18.05
CA SER A 401 15.90 22.34 17.91
C SER A 401 15.56 22.74 16.47
N TYR A 402 16.42 22.41 15.50
CA TYR A 402 16.14 22.54 14.05
C TYR A 402 14.81 21.89 13.63
N SER A 403 14.42 20.79 14.27
CA SER A 403 13.09 20.22 14.09
C SER A 403 12.11 20.88 15.07
N GLN A 404 11.53 22.02 14.65
CA GLN A 404 10.59 22.76 15.50
C GLN A 404 9.40 21.90 15.93
N LYS A 405 8.83 21.12 15.00
CA LYS A 405 7.72 20.16 15.19
C LYS A 405 7.81 19.02 14.14
N PRO A 406 7.12 17.88 14.31
CA PRO A 406 7.20 16.76 13.36
C PRO A 406 6.88 17.10 11.90
N CYS A 407 5.94 18.03 11.66
CA CYS A 407 5.56 18.50 10.32
C CYS A 407 6.34 19.74 9.87
N TYR A 408 7.43 20.14 10.55
CA TYR A 408 8.22 21.30 10.15
C TYR A 408 8.92 21.06 8.81
N GLY A 409 8.87 22.03 7.90
CA GLY A 409 9.44 21.90 6.56
C GLY A 409 8.72 20.91 5.65
N LYS A 410 7.56 20.37 6.05
CA LYS A 410 6.77 19.44 5.24
C LYS A 410 5.69 20.19 4.44
N GLY A 411 5.56 19.85 3.15
CA GLY A 411 4.62 20.45 2.20
C GLY A 411 3.17 19.99 2.38
N ASN A 412 2.28 20.32 1.43
CA ASN A 412 0.86 19.95 1.53
C ASN A 412 0.63 18.46 1.28
N GLY A 413 1.22 17.86 0.24
CA GLY A 413 1.11 16.42 -0.05
C GLY A 413 -0.28 15.91 -0.46
N PHE A 414 -1.30 16.77 -0.42
CA PHE A 414 -2.69 16.50 -0.78
C PHE A 414 -3.19 17.36 -1.95
N GLU A 415 -2.27 17.83 -2.81
CA GLU A 415 -2.60 18.60 -4.01
C GLU A 415 -3.16 17.67 -5.09
N ILE A 416 -4.43 17.86 -5.46
CA ILE A 416 -5.08 17.09 -6.53
C ILE A 416 -4.48 17.48 -7.89
N GLY A 417 -4.30 16.50 -8.77
CA GLY A 417 -3.73 16.69 -10.10
C GLY A 417 -2.20 16.80 -10.15
N LYS A 418 -1.53 16.83 -9.00
CA LYS A 418 -0.07 16.74 -8.92
C LYS A 418 0.39 15.35 -9.37
N THR A 419 1.27 15.33 -10.37
CA THR A 419 1.91 14.10 -10.84
C THR A 419 2.89 13.57 -9.80
N TRP A 420 3.01 12.26 -9.71
CA TRP A 420 3.91 11.62 -8.76
C TRP A 420 5.33 11.62 -9.30
N ASN A 421 6.31 11.86 -8.44
CA ASN A 421 7.72 11.93 -8.85
C ASN A 421 8.25 10.53 -9.15
N TYR A 422 8.89 10.39 -10.31
CA TYR A 422 9.56 9.15 -10.67
C TYR A 422 10.95 9.12 -10.04
N GLY A 423 11.16 8.21 -9.08
CA GLY A 423 12.49 7.98 -8.51
C GLY A 423 13.34 7.20 -9.51
N ASN A 424 14.34 7.84 -10.11
CA ASN A 424 15.37 7.16 -10.90
C ASN A 424 16.75 7.66 -10.44
N SER A 425 17.65 6.75 -10.06
CA SER A 425 19.07 7.08 -9.93
C SER A 425 19.91 6.11 -10.75
N LYS A 426 21.03 6.61 -11.25
CA LYS A 426 21.96 5.91 -12.13
C LYS A 426 22.60 4.64 -11.53
N ASN A 427 22.36 4.32 -10.24
CA ASN A 427 22.95 3.18 -9.54
C ASN A 427 21.97 2.35 -8.64
N SER A 428 20.63 2.47 -8.79
CA SER A 428 19.66 1.51 -8.16
C SER A 428 18.28 1.51 -8.85
N THR A 429 17.68 0.32 -8.95
CA THR A 429 16.57 -0.15 -9.82
C THR A 429 15.13 0.18 -9.39
N SER A 430 14.88 1.08 -8.45
CA SER A 430 13.51 1.29 -7.96
C SER A 430 12.66 2.17 -8.88
N ASP A 431 12.14 1.62 -9.97
CA ASP A 431 11.07 2.20 -10.81
C ASP A 431 9.80 2.40 -9.95
N VAL A 432 9.74 3.50 -9.19
CA VAL A 432 8.69 3.77 -8.22
C VAL A 432 8.20 5.21 -8.37
N TYR A 433 6.88 5.37 -8.42
CA TYR A 433 6.23 6.66 -8.30
C TYR A 433 6.03 6.98 -6.82
N ILE A 434 6.70 8.02 -6.34
CA ILE A 434 6.66 8.44 -4.94
C ILE A 434 5.44 9.33 -4.74
N ARG A 435 4.67 9.03 -3.69
CA ARG A 435 3.44 9.78 -3.40
C ARG A 435 3.72 11.14 -2.75
N PRO A 436 3.05 12.23 -3.18
CA PRO A 436 3.15 13.53 -2.52
C PRO A 436 2.86 13.52 -1.00
N ARG A 437 1.89 12.73 -0.51
CA ARG A 437 1.67 12.53 0.95
C ARG A 437 2.91 12.00 1.64
N ARG A 438 3.52 10.93 1.08
CA ARG A 438 4.71 10.30 1.64
C ARG A 438 5.90 11.26 1.63
N GLU A 439 6.06 12.07 0.58
CA GLU A 439 7.11 13.09 0.48
C GLU A 439 7.05 14.11 1.61
N HIS A 440 5.84 14.37 2.10
CA HIS A 440 5.56 15.39 3.11
C HIS A 440 5.07 14.78 4.43
N ILE A 441 5.38 13.51 4.70
CA ILE A 441 5.05 12.85 5.97
C ILE A 441 5.72 13.56 7.15
N CYS A 442 5.02 13.69 8.28
CA CYS A 442 5.48 14.40 9.47
C CYS A 442 6.53 13.62 10.28
N THR A 443 7.75 13.46 9.73
CA THR A 443 8.88 12.74 10.36
C THR A 443 10.07 13.62 10.72
N SER A 444 9.91 14.96 10.72
CA SER A 444 11.02 15.88 11.02
C SER A 444 11.66 15.62 12.39
N ASN A 445 10.90 15.25 13.41
CA ASN A 445 11.48 14.96 14.71
C ASN A 445 12.39 13.72 14.66
N LEU A 446 11.98 12.68 13.92
CA LEU A 446 12.78 11.46 13.73
C LEU A 446 14.06 11.75 12.92
N GLU A 447 13.96 12.60 11.90
CA GLU A 447 15.08 13.02 11.05
C GLU A 447 16.17 13.78 11.84
N TYR A 448 15.82 14.36 13.00
CA TYR A 448 16.72 15.17 13.83
C TYR A 448 16.94 14.59 15.24
N LEU A 449 16.67 13.30 15.46
CA LEU A 449 17.02 12.60 16.71
C LEU A 449 18.53 12.56 16.99
N ILE A 450 19.33 12.60 15.92
CA ILE A 450 20.78 12.72 15.95
C ILE A 450 21.15 13.86 15.00
N HIS A 451 21.87 14.87 15.50
CA HIS A 451 22.31 16.00 14.70
C HIS A 451 23.74 16.37 15.03
N LYS A 452 24.66 16.09 14.09
CA LYS A 452 26.11 16.30 14.27
C LYS A 452 26.62 15.57 15.53
N ARG A 453 27.03 16.31 16.57
CA ARG A 453 27.51 15.77 17.85
C ARG A 453 26.40 15.58 18.89
N GLU A 454 25.24 16.19 18.67
CA GLU A 454 24.11 16.12 19.60
C GLU A 454 23.26 14.88 19.32
N LYS A 455 23.14 14.01 20.31
CA LYS A 455 22.39 12.75 20.20
C LYS A 455 21.58 12.48 21.48
N PRO A 456 20.62 13.37 21.85
CA PRO A 456 19.89 13.29 23.11
C PRO A 456 19.25 11.91 23.39
N ILE A 457 18.73 11.25 22.36
CA ILE A 457 18.10 9.93 22.48
C ILE A 457 19.08 8.81 22.89
N LEU A 458 20.39 9.03 22.69
CA LEU A 458 21.47 8.10 23.03
C LEU A 458 22.23 8.54 24.30
N GLU A 459 21.85 9.65 24.91
CA GLU A 459 22.43 10.20 26.14
C GLU A 459 21.61 9.68 27.35
N GLY A 460 22.28 9.30 28.44
CA GLY A 460 21.63 8.84 29.67
C GLY A 460 21.49 7.32 29.78
N ASP A 461 20.44 6.86 30.49
CA ASP A 461 20.20 5.44 30.76
C ASP A 461 19.87 4.66 29.47
N PRO A 462 20.73 3.70 29.07
CA PRO A 462 20.53 2.89 27.87
C PRO A 462 19.19 2.12 27.85
N ASN A 463 18.65 1.76 29.02
CA ASN A 463 17.37 1.06 29.13
C ASN A 463 16.18 1.95 28.74
N LYS A 464 16.34 3.28 28.76
CA LYS A 464 15.28 4.23 28.40
C LYS A 464 15.20 4.49 26.90
N ILE A 465 16.19 4.09 26.10
CA ILE A 465 16.26 4.37 24.65
C ILE A 465 15.02 3.83 23.92
N ILE A 466 14.61 2.58 24.21
CA ILE A 466 13.45 1.95 23.57
C ILE A 466 12.14 2.65 23.91
N HIS A 467 12.02 3.18 25.12
CA HIS A 467 10.86 3.95 25.60
C HIS A 467 10.82 5.34 24.98
N SER A 468 11.96 6.04 24.96
CA SER A 468 12.11 7.35 24.34
C SER A 468 11.84 7.31 22.84
N LEU A 469 12.38 6.31 22.13
CA LEU A 469 12.13 6.10 20.70
C LEU A 469 10.63 5.94 20.42
N LEU A 470 9.93 5.12 21.21
CA LEU A 470 8.48 4.98 21.06
C LEU A 470 7.80 6.33 21.20
N GLY A 471 8.14 7.15 22.20
CA GLY A 471 7.52 8.47 22.38
C GLY A 471 7.70 9.39 21.17
N ASP A 472 8.89 9.43 20.58
CA ASP A 472 9.16 10.19 19.36
C ASP A 472 8.36 9.67 18.15
N VAL A 473 8.18 8.35 18.03
CA VAL A 473 7.33 7.73 16.98
C VAL A 473 5.84 8.05 17.21
N LEU A 474 5.35 7.96 18.45
CA LEU A 474 3.97 8.32 18.81
C LEU A 474 3.68 9.79 18.51
N LEU A 475 4.65 10.68 18.77
CA LEU A 475 4.54 12.09 18.45
C LEU A 475 4.45 12.33 16.93
N ALA A 476 5.31 11.68 16.14
CA ALA A 476 5.27 11.77 14.69
C ALA A 476 3.91 11.28 14.13
N ALA A 477 3.45 10.13 14.59
CA ALA A 477 2.17 9.53 14.20
C ALA A 477 0.98 10.43 14.55
N ASN A 478 0.94 10.96 15.78
CA ASN A 478 -0.11 11.88 16.22
C ASN A 478 -0.18 13.14 15.35
N LYS A 479 0.97 13.75 15.05
CA LYS A 479 1.01 14.99 14.26
C LYS A 479 0.76 14.75 12.77
N GLU A 480 1.14 13.60 12.22
CA GLU A 480 0.76 13.18 10.87
C GLU A 480 -0.75 13.06 10.75
N ALA A 481 -1.42 12.31 11.64
CA ALA A 481 -2.87 12.17 11.59
C ALA A 481 -3.60 13.50 11.76
N GLY A 482 -3.16 14.33 12.71
CA GLY A 482 -3.71 15.69 12.89
C GLY A 482 -3.50 16.58 11.66
N PHE A 483 -2.34 16.49 11.01
CA PHE A 483 -2.05 17.21 9.77
C PHE A 483 -3.00 16.78 8.65
N ILE A 484 -3.19 15.47 8.45
CA ILE A 484 -4.14 14.94 7.46
C ILE A 484 -5.54 15.51 7.72
N ILE A 485 -6.05 15.38 8.95
CA ILE A 485 -7.39 15.83 9.33
C ILE A 485 -7.59 17.32 9.04
N GLU A 486 -6.64 18.17 9.41
CA GLU A 486 -6.75 19.62 9.19
C GLU A 486 -6.67 20.01 7.71
N ARG A 487 -5.88 19.28 6.91
CA ARG A 487 -5.79 19.53 5.46
C ARG A 487 -7.09 19.22 4.74
N TYR A 488 -7.78 18.15 5.13
CA TYR A 488 -9.08 17.82 4.56
C TYR A 488 -10.16 18.87 4.92
N LYS A 489 -10.09 19.53 6.10
CA LYS A 489 -11.02 20.61 6.49
C LYS A 489 -10.80 21.94 5.78
N THR A 490 -9.54 22.30 5.50
CA THR A 490 -9.16 23.66 5.06
C THR A 490 -9.23 23.85 3.54
N GLN A 491 -9.29 22.78 2.76
CA GLN A 491 -9.53 22.86 1.32
C GLN A 491 -11.02 23.19 1.09
N LYS A 492 -11.33 24.48 0.88
CA LYS A 492 -12.60 24.93 0.26
C LYS A 492 -12.62 24.54 -1.23
N THR A 493 -12.56 23.24 -1.55
CA THR A 493 -12.79 22.73 -2.90
C THR A 493 -14.20 22.16 -2.97
N SER A 494 -14.89 22.41 -4.08
CA SER A 494 -16.29 22.02 -4.31
C SER A 494 -16.52 20.54 -4.01
N GLU A 495 -17.35 20.32 -2.98
CA GLU A 495 -18.24 19.18 -2.68
C GLU A 495 -17.71 17.72 -2.62
N GLY A 496 -16.46 17.41 -2.97
CA GLY A 496 -16.03 16.00 -3.12
C GLY A 496 -15.17 15.37 -2.02
N PHE A 497 -14.59 16.14 -1.09
CA PHE A 497 -13.36 15.69 -0.41
C PHE A 497 -13.45 15.53 1.12
N MET A 498 -14.59 15.80 1.73
CA MET A 498 -14.76 15.78 3.20
C MET A 498 -15.18 14.41 3.77
N ASP A 499 -15.24 13.35 2.94
CA ASP A 499 -15.77 12.07 3.41
C ASP A 499 -14.82 11.38 4.39
N LYS A 500 -15.40 10.88 5.49
CA LYS A 500 -14.70 10.22 6.60
C LYS A 500 -13.83 9.04 6.11
N ALA A 501 -14.25 8.35 5.05
CA ALA A 501 -13.55 7.17 4.54
C ALA A 501 -12.25 7.54 3.80
N THR A 502 -12.23 8.63 3.02
CA THR A 502 -11.01 9.13 2.37
C THR A 502 -9.96 9.58 3.40
N ILE A 503 -10.36 10.31 4.43
CA ILE A 503 -9.45 10.71 5.53
C ILE A 503 -8.86 9.47 6.19
N CYS A 504 -9.70 8.48 6.50
CA CYS A 504 -9.26 7.26 7.16
C CYS A 504 -8.34 6.40 6.31
N ARG A 505 -8.56 6.30 4.99
CA ARG A 505 -7.61 5.67 4.07
C ARG A 505 -6.26 6.39 4.11
N ALA A 506 -6.24 7.72 4.04
CA ALA A 506 -4.99 8.49 4.11
C ALA A 506 -4.23 8.25 5.43
N ILE A 507 -4.94 8.20 6.58
CA ILE A 507 -4.36 7.88 7.88
C ILE A 507 -3.82 6.44 7.92
N LYS A 508 -4.55 5.45 7.39
CA LYS A 508 -4.10 4.05 7.27
C LYS A 508 -2.83 3.93 6.40
N TYR A 509 -2.78 4.64 5.26
CA TYR A 509 -1.59 4.67 4.41
C TYR A 509 -0.40 5.33 5.11
N SER A 510 -0.60 6.44 5.83
CA SER A 510 0.47 7.07 6.62
C SER A 510 0.94 6.21 7.79
N PHE A 511 0.04 5.47 8.45
CA PHE A 511 0.40 4.47 9.46
C PHE A 511 1.34 3.40 8.87
N ALA A 512 0.97 2.84 7.71
CA ALA A 512 1.75 1.83 7.02
C ALA A 512 3.11 2.35 6.53
N ASP A 513 3.15 3.56 5.97
CA ASP A 513 4.40 4.19 5.54
C ASP A 513 5.33 4.52 6.71
N LEU A 514 4.79 4.98 7.84
CA LEU A 514 5.58 5.15 9.06
C LEU A 514 6.14 3.80 9.51
N GLY A 515 5.35 2.74 9.42
CA GLY A 515 5.81 1.37 9.64
C GLY A 515 6.99 0.98 8.74
N ASP A 516 6.92 1.23 7.43
CA ASP A 516 8.02 0.91 6.51
C ASP A 516 9.27 1.75 6.75
N ILE A 517 9.12 3.01 7.17
CA ILE A 517 10.25 3.84 7.61
C ILE A 517 10.93 3.20 8.81
N ILE A 518 10.16 2.81 9.83
CA ILE A 518 10.71 2.20 11.05
C ILE A 518 11.30 0.82 10.78
N LYS A 519 10.64 -0.03 9.99
CA LYS A 519 11.12 -1.37 9.59
C LYS A 519 12.34 -1.32 8.66
N GLY A 520 12.56 -0.21 7.97
CA GLY A 520 13.65 -0.04 7.00
C GLY A 520 13.34 -0.63 5.63
N THR A 521 12.05 -0.72 5.30
CA THR A 521 11.50 -1.26 4.04
C THR A 521 10.90 -0.18 3.15
N ASP A 522 11.04 1.09 3.54
CA ASP A 522 10.54 2.23 2.78
C ASP A 522 11.30 2.40 1.44
N LEU A 523 10.54 2.58 0.37
CA LEU A 523 11.03 2.69 -1.00
C LEU A 523 11.58 4.09 -1.33
N TRP A 524 11.43 5.09 -0.46
CA TRP A 524 11.98 6.43 -0.67
C TRP A 524 13.37 6.59 -0.05
N PHE A 525 14.28 5.66 -0.37
CA PHE A 525 15.59 5.52 0.30
C PHE A 525 16.70 6.41 -0.28
N GLN A 526 16.51 7.05 -1.44
CA GLN A 526 17.53 7.90 -2.08
C GLN A 526 17.49 9.36 -1.61
N ASN A 527 16.38 9.79 -1.00
CA ASN A 527 16.27 11.14 -0.50
C ASN A 527 17.25 11.37 0.66
N ARG A 528 17.98 12.49 0.63
CA ARG A 528 19.03 12.81 1.62
C ARG A 528 18.54 12.77 3.06
N ASP A 529 17.32 13.22 3.33
CA ASP A 529 16.76 13.24 4.69
C ASP A 529 16.31 11.85 5.12
N MET A 530 15.80 11.04 4.19
CA MET A 530 15.50 9.63 4.45
C MET A 530 16.76 8.80 4.68
N VAL A 531 17.85 9.03 3.95
CA VAL A 531 19.15 8.38 4.19
C VAL A 531 19.64 8.68 5.60
N LYS A 532 19.56 9.95 6.04
CA LYS A 532 19.93 10.34 7.41
C LYS A 532 19.04 9.64 8.44
N LEU A 533 17.72 9.70 8.26
CA LEU A 533 16.76 9.06 9.15
C LEU A 533 17.03 7.55 9.28
N GLN A 534 17.28 6.84 8.18
CA GLN A 534 17.62 5.42 8.22
C GLN A 534 18.96 5.17 8.93
N GLY A 535 19.95 6.05 8.76
CA GLY A 535 21.20 6.01 9.53
C GLY A 535 21.01 6.22 11.03
N HIS A 536 20.09 7.13 11.42
CA HIS A 536 19.75 7.36 12.82
C HIS A 536 19.05 6.15 13.42
N LEU A 537 18.04 5.59 12.74
CA LEU A 537 17.34 4.39 13.17
C LEU A 537 18.30 3.22 13.30
N LYS A 538 19.20 3.00 12.32
CA LYS A 538 20.26 1.99 12.44
C LYS A 538 21.08 2.17 13.73
N THR A 539 21.49 3.40 14.05
CA THR A 539 22.30 3.69 15.25
C THR A 539 21.51 3.44 16.54
N ILE A 540 20.26 3.90 16.60
CA ILE A 540 19.38 3.74 17.77
C ILE A 540 19.06 2.27 18.01
N PHE A 541 18.68 1.52 16.97
CA PHE A 541 18.40 0.10 17.08
C PHE A 541 19.65 -0.73 17.42
N GLY A 542 20.84 -0.29 17.02
CA GLY A 542 22.10 -0.88 17.50
C GLY A 542 22.24 -0.77 19.01
N LYS A 543 21.94 0.40 19.59
CA LYS A 543 21.92 0.60 21.04
C LYS A 543 20.82 -0.18 21.75
N ILE A 544 19.61 -0.25 21.17
CA ILE A 544 18.53 -1.08 21.71
C ILE A 544 18.98 -2.55 21.74
N LYS A 545 19.59 -3.05 20.65
CA LYS A 545 20.10 -4.43 20.55
C LYS A 545 21.18 -4.74 21.59
N GLU A 546 22.08 -3.80 21.85
CA GLU A 546 23.13 -3.94 22.87
C GLU A 546 22.57 -4.15 24.28
N ASN A 547 21.42 -3.53 24.59
CA ASN A 547 20.76 -3.61 25.90
C ASN A 547 19.77 -4.77 26.02
N LEU A 548 19.56 -5.56 24.97
CA LEU A 548 18.75 -6.77 25.08
C LEU A 548 19.52 -7.87 25.84
N PRO A 549 18.81 -8.74 26.60
CA PRO A 549 19.39 -9.95 27.17
C PRO A 549 20.20 -10.74 26.14
N GLU A 550 21.33 -11.31 26.58
CA GLU A 550 22.33 -11.91 25.67
C GLU A 550 21.73 -13.03 24.79
N ASP A 551 20.87 -13.87 25.37
CA ASP A 551 20.16 -14.97 24.71
C ASP A 551 19.22 -14.48 23.60
N ILE A 552 18.62 -13.30 23.77
CA ILE A 552 17.76 -12.66 22.78
C ILE A 552 18.59 -11.94 21.73
N ARG A 553 19.61 -11.20 22.15
CA ARG A 553 20.51 -10.45 21.28
C ARG A 553 21.13 -11.34 20.20
N LYS A 554 21.53 -12.57 20.58
CA LYS A 554 22.08 -13.59 19.67
C LYS A 554 21.08 -14.09 18.61
N LYS A 555 19.77 -13.98 18.84
CA LYS A 555 18.73 -14.39 17.88
C LYS A 555 18.52 -13.38 16.74
N TYR A 556 18.97 -12.14 16.93
CA TYR A 556 19.00 -11.13 15.87
C TYR A 556 20.36 -11.18 15.20
N THR A 557 20.50 -12.00 14.17
CA THR A 557 21.77 -12.18 13.43
C THR A 557 21.84 -11.33 12.17
N ASP A 558 20.77 -10.60 11.86
CA ASP A 558 20.66 -9.82 10.66
C ASP A 558 21.68 -8.66 10.59
N ASN A 559 21.85 -8.16 9.37
CA ASN A 559 22.86 -7.22 8.92
C ASN A 559 23.05 -5.98 9.85
N THR A 560 24.05 -5.15 9.51
CA THR A 560 24.31 -3.89 10.24
C THR A 560 23.12 -2.90 10.31
N LYS A 561 21.97 -3.16 9.66
CA LYS A 561 20.78 -2.30 9.65
C LYS A 561 19.68 -2.75 10.62
N HIS A 562 19.80 -3.91 11.27
CA HIS A 562 18.88 -4.42 12.30
C HIS A 562 17.42 -4.54 11.85
N LEU A 563 17.18 -4.89 10.59
CA LEU A 563 15.86 -5.03 9.97
C LEU A 563 14.93 -6.02 10.71
N GLU A 564 15.42 -7.17 11.16
CA GLU A 564 14.62 -8.14 11.92
C GLU A 564 14.17 -7.55 13.26
N LEU A 565 15.11 -6.96 14.01
CA LEU A 565 14.80 -6.30 15.28
C LEU A 565 13.80 -5.15 15.09
N ARG A 566 13.94 -4.38 14.00
CA ARG A 566 13.04 -3.28 13.66
C ARG A 566 11.64 -3.76 13.29
N LYS A 567 11.52 -4.88 12.57
CA LYS A 567 10.24 -5.54 12.27
C LYS A 567 9.55 -6.02 13.54
N ASP A 568 10.28 -6.72 14.40
CA ASP A 568 9.73 -7.26 15.66
C ASP A 568 9.38 -6.13 16.65
N TRP A 569 10.17 -5.04 16.66
CA TRP A 569 9.84 -3.83 17.42
C TRP A 569 8.58 -3.14 16.90
N TRP A 570 8.41 -3.03 15.57
CA TRP A 570 7.18 -2.48 15.00
C TRP A 570 5.98 -3.32 15.40
N GLU A 571 6.06 -4.65 15.30
CA GLU A 571 5.01 -5.58 15.75
C GLU A 571 4.64 -5.36 17.22
N ALA A 572 5.63 -5.16 18.10
CA ALA A 572 5.41 -4.92 19.52
C ALA A 572 4.77 -3.57 19.87
N ASN A 573 4.80 -2.58 18.96
CA ASN A 573 4.46 -1.18 19.27
C ASN A 573 3.40 -0.56 18.35
N ARG A 574 3.06 -1.20 17.23
CA ARG A 574 2.16 -0.68 16.20
C ARG A 574 0.74 -0.37 16.70
N ASP A 575 0.26 -1.09 17.73
CA ASP A 575 -1.01 -0.80 18.40
C ASP A 575 -1.01 0.57 19.11
N GLN A 576 0.10 0.89 19.81
CA GLN A 576 0.29 2.17 20.47
C GLN A 576 0.40 3.31 19.45
N VAL A 577 1.10 3.06 18.33
CA VAL A 577 1.22 4.02 17.22
C VAL A 577 -0.15 4.33 16.61
N TRP A 578 -0.95 3.30 16.31
CA TRP A 578 -2.30 3.49 15.80
C TRP A 578 -3.20 4.25 16.77
N LYS A 579 -3.10 3.95 18.07
CA LYS A 579 -3.83 4.68 19.12
C LYS A 579 -3.50 6.18 19.11
N ALA A 580 -2.24 6.56 18.90
CA ALA A 580 -1.82 7.96 18.81
C ALA A 580 -2.35 8.66 17.54
N MET A 581 -2.53 7.92 16.44
CA MET A 581 -3.13 8.44 15.19
C MET A 581 -4.65 8.61 15.27
N LYS A 582 -5.33 7.91 16.18
CA LYS A 582 -6.78 8.03 16.41
C LYS A 582 -7.19 9.19 17.33
N CYS A 583 -6.24 10.01 17.77
CA CYS A 583 -6.53 11.16 18.62
C CYS A 583 -7.40 12.19 17.91
N LYS A 584 -8.45 12.65 18.61
CA LYS A 584 -9.33 13.71 18.11
C LYS A 584 -8.54 15.00 17.90
N THR A 585 -8.78 15.67 16.77
CA THR A 585 -8.11 16.95 16.43
C THR A 585 -9.17 18.04 16.26
N ASN A 586 -9.08 19.10 17.07
CA ASN A 586 -9.94 20.29 17.02
C ASN A 586 -11.45 19.96 17.08
N GLY A 587 -11.87 19.12 18.03
CA GLY A 587 -13.28 18.77 18.24
C GLY A 587 -13.88 17.81 17.21
N VAL A 588 -13.12 17.40 16.19
CA VAL A 588 -13.61 16.50 15.13
C VAL A 588 -13.25 15.05 15.45
N ASP A 589 -14.29 14.23 15.57
CA ASP A 589 -14.22 12.80 15.79
C ASP A 589 -14.19 12.06 14.44
N ILE A 590 -13.02 12.01 13.80
CA ILE A 590 -12.78 11.09 12.69
C ILE A 590 -12.22 9.80 13.30
N THR A 591 -13.10 9.08 13.99
CA THR A 591 -12.84 7.69 14.36
C THR A 591 -12.81 6.89 13.06
N CYS A 592 -11.63 6.48 12.60
CA CYS A 592 -11.55 5.46 11.56
C CYS A 592 -12.08 4.17 12.15
N ASP A 593 -13.40 3.96 12.01
CA ASP A 593 -14.27 3.06 12.79
C ASP A 593 -13.78 1.60 12.78
N SER A 594 -12.69 1.37 13.50
CA SER A 594 -12.00 0.10 13.67
C SER A 594 -11.44 0.05 15.09
N ASP A 595 -11.87 -0.99 15.79
CA ASP A 595 -11.45 -1.35 17.14
C ASP A 595 -10.10 -2.11 17.16
N HIS A 596 -9.49 -2.26 15.98
CA HIS A 596 -8.23 -2.94 15.71
C HIS A 596 -7.24 -2.03 14.97
N THR A 597 -6.03 -2.53 14.78
CA THR A 597 -4.99 -1.91 13.96
C THR A 597 -5.21 -2.22 12.47
N PRO A 598 -4.91 -1.30 11.53
CA PRO A 598 -5.06 -1.55 10.10
C PRO A 598 -4.21 -2.74 9.64
N LEU A 599 -4.64 -3.43 8.59
CA LEU A 599 -3.82 -4.47 7.92
C LEU A 599 -2.82 -3.89 6.91
N ASP A 600 -2.94 -2.61 6.59
CA ASP A 600 -2.20 -1.94 5.51
C ASP A 600 -0.68 -2.04 5.68
N ASP A 601 -0.14 -2.04 6.90
CA ASP A 601 1.32 -2.14 7.15
C ASP A 601 1.94 -3.52 6.86
N TYR A 602 1.12 -4.53 6.54
CA TYR A 602 1.55 -5.85 6.04
C TYR A 602 1.37 -6.01 4.53
N ILE A 603 0.69 -5.07 3.87
CA ILE A 603 0.65 -5.02 2.39
C ILE A 603 1.96 -4.34 1.93
N PRO A 604 2.74 -4.93 1.00
CA PRO A 604 3.96 -4.31 0.52
C PRO A 604 3.75 -2.89 -0.01
N GLN A 605 4.65 -1.96 0.34
CA GLN A 605 4.49 -0.52 0.07
C GLN A 605 4.23 -0.21 -1.41
N ARG A 606 4.89 -0.92 -2.34
CA ARG A 606 4.68 -0.76 -3.79
C ARG A 606 3.20 -0.97 -4.19
N LEU A 607 2.54 -1.98 -3.63
CA LEU A 607 1.14 -2.29 -3.93
C LEU A 607 0.20 -1.25 -3.31
N ARG A 608 0.51 -0.76 -2.11
CA ARG A 608 -0.26 0.31 -1.46
C ARG A 608 -0.18 1.61 -2.26
N TRP A 609 1.01 2.02 -2.67
CA TRP A 609 1.20 3.22 -3.48
C TRP A 609 0.55 3.10 -4.85
N MET A 610 0.55 1.91 -5.47
CA MET A 610 -0.20 1.66 -6.71
C MET A 610 -1.72 1.83 -6.50
N THR A 611 -2.27 1.26 -5.43
CA THR A 611 -3.68 1.39 -5.07
C THR A 611 -4.05 2.86 -4.86
N GLU A 612 -3.25 3.54 -4.04
CA GLU A 612 -3.42 4.93 -3.67
C GLU A 612 -3.23 5.89 -4.86
N TRP A 613 -2.42 5.51 -5.87
CA TRP A 613 -2.27 6.23 -7.14
C TRP A 613 -3.55 6.19 -7.97
N ALA A 614 -4.20 5.02 -8.08
CA ALA A 614 -5.44 4.86 -8.84
C ALA A 614 -6.61 5.65 -8.23
N GLU A 615 -6.70 5.68 -6.89
CA GLU A 615 -7.69 6.48 -6.17
C GLU A 615 -7.53 7.98 -6.45
N TRP A 616 -6.28 8.48 -6.47
CA TRP A 616 -5.99 9.90 -6.72
C TRP A 616 -6.17 10.28 -8.17
N TYR A 617 -5.83 9.38 -9.09
CA TYR A 617 -6.18 9.51 -10.49
C TYR A 617 -7.69 9.68 -10.65
N CYS A 618 -8.50 8.83 -10.03
CA CYS A 618 -9.97 8.93 -10.15
C CYS A 618 -10.51 10.22 -9.56
N LYS A 619 -9.95 10.71 -8.45
CA LYS A 619 -10.35 12.00 -7.87
C LYS A 619 -10.08 13.18 -8.82
N GLU A 620 -8.90 13.24 -9.43
CA GLU A 620 -8.61 14.29 -10.42
C GLU A 620 -9.42 14.13 -11.70
N GLN A 621 -9.61 12.90 -12.17
CA GLN A 621 -10.46 12.59 -13.31
C GLN A 621 -11.89 13.07 -13.07
N SER A 622 -12.43 12.82 -11.87
CA SER A 622 -13.76 13.28 -11.45
C SER A 622 -13.89 14.78 -11.51
N ARG A 623 -12.90 15.52 -10.96
CA ARG A 623 -12.86 16.98 -10.94
C ARG A 623 -12.85 17.56 -12.36
N LEU A 624 -11.99 17.04 -13.23
CA LEU A 624 -11.88 17.50 -14.62
C LEU A 624 -13.09 17.09 -15.47
N TYR A 625 -13.70 15.93 -15.18
CA TYR A 625 -14.97 15.54 -15.79
C TYR A 625 -16.10 16.49 -15.34
N GLY A 626 -16.13 16.91 -14.07
CA GLY A 626 -17.05 17.94 -13.59
C GLY A 626 -16.90 19.27 -14.32
N GLU A 627 -15.66 19.72 -14.58
CA GLU A 627 -15.40 20.88 -15.44
C GLU A 627 -15.96 20.72 -16.87
N LEU A 628 -15.89 19.50 -17.45
CA LEU A 628 -16.51 19.21 -18.75
C LEU A 628 -18.04 19.27 -18.66
N VAL A 629 -18.64 18.73 -17.60
CA VAL A 629 -20.10 18.82 -17.36
C VAL A 629 -20.55 20.28 -17.35
N GLU A 630 -19.89 21.13 -16.58
CA GLU A 630 -20.24 22.55 -16.44
C GLU A 630 -19.97 23.34 -17.73
N LYS A 631 -18.74 23.25 -18.27
CA LYS A 631 -18.29 24.11 -19.37
C LYS A 631 -18.76 23.65 -20.75
N CYS A 632 -19.14 22.38 -20.90
CA CYS A 632 -19.67 21.83 -22.15
C CYS A 632 -21.19 21.62 -22.13
N ALA A 633 -21.91 22.04 -21.08
CA ALA A 633 -23.36 21.83 -20.97
C ALA A 633 -24.13 22.35 -22.20
N GLY A 634 -23.83 23.56 -22.66
CA GLY A 634 -24.45 24.17 -23.86
C GLY A 634 -24.01 23.56 -25.20
N CYS A 635 -22.96 22.74 -25.19
CA CYS A 635 -22.44 22.05 -26.37
C CYS A 635 -22.93 20.59 -26.45
N LYS A 636 -23.25 19.99 -25.29
CA LYS A 636 -23.67 18.59 -25.15
C LYS A 636 -25.11 18.42 -25.68
N GLY A 637 -25.27 17.63 -26.74
CA GLY A 637 -26.58 17.33 -27.34
C GLY A 637 -26.89 18.11 -28.63
N LYS A 638 -26.08 19.11 -29.01
CA LYS A 638 -26.16 19.71 -30.35
C LYS A 638 -25.71 18.67 -31.39
N GLN A 639 -26.60 18.27 -32.30
CA GLN A 639 -26.27 17.33 -33.39
C GLN A 639 -25.24 17.90 -34.37
N LYS A 640 -25.17 19.24 -34.48
CA LYS A 640 -24.21 20.01 -35.27
C LYS A 640 -23.81 21.23 -34.45
N CYS A 641 -22.57 21.29 -34.02
CA CYS A 641 -21.98 22.51 -33.46
C CYS A 641 -20.82 22.89 -34.39
N THR A 642 -20.65 24.18 -34.68
CA THR A 642 -19.71 24.70 -35.69
C THR A 642 -18.67 25.61 -35.05
N GLU A 643 -17.55 25.82 -35.74
CA GLU A 643 -16.54 26.82 -35.37
C GLU A 643 -17.21 28.20 -35.19
N GLY A 644 -17.11 28.78 -33.98
CA GLY A 644 -17.75 30.05 -33.63
C GLY A 644 -19.04 29.97 -32.79
N ASP A 645 -19.53 28.77 -32.43
CA ASP A 645 -20.67 28.64 -31.51
C ASP A 645 -20.31 29.16 -30.11
N VAL A 646 -20.93 30.28 -29.70
CA VAL A 646 -20.69 30.99 -28.43
C VAL A 646 -20.86 30.05 -27.23
N ASP A 647 -21.77 29.08 -27.32
CA ASP A 647 -22.06 28.12 -26.25
C ASP A 647 -20.98 27.04 -26.11
N CYS A 648 -20.17 26.79 -27.15
CA CYS A 648 -19.09 25.79 -27.16
C CYS A 648 -17.70 26.39 -26.88
N GLY A 649 -17.54 27.73 -26.87
CA GLY A 649 -16.25 28.39 -26.68
C GLY A 649 -15.54 28.05 -25.36
N LYS A 650 -16.29 27.80 -24.27
CA LYS A 650 -15.74 27.39 -22.97
C LYS A 650 -15.44 25.88 -22.87
N CYS A 651 -16.02 25.06 -23.76
CA CYS A 651 -15.85 23.61 -23.75
C CYS A 651 -14.44 23.19 -24.21
N LYS A 652 -13.89 23.86 -25.23
CA LYS A 652 -12.55 23.54 -25.77
C LYS A 652 -11.43 23.58 -24.72
N PRO A 653 -11.26 24.66 -23.93
CA PRO A 653 -10.26 24.68 -22.87
C PRO A 653 -10.44 23.54 -21.85
N ALA A 654 -11.69 23.16 -21.54
CA ALA A 654 -11.99 22.06 -20.64
C ALA A 654 -11.57 20.70 -21.24
N CYS A 655 -11.87 20.46 -22.51
CA CYS A 655 -11.44 19.27 -23.25
C CYS A 655 -9.91 19.17 -23.35
N GLU A 656 -9.21 20.27 -23.64
CA GLU A 656 -7.75 20.32 -23.68
C GLU A 656 -7.12 20.09 -22.30
N ASN A 657 -7.74 20.61 -21.23
CA ASN A 657 -7.29 20.34 -19.87
C ASN A 657 -7.44 18.86 -19.50
N TYR A 658 -8.57 18.23 -19.84
CA TYR A 658 -8.78 16.79 -19.63
C TYR A 658 -7.77 15.95 -20.41
N LYS A 659 -7.54 16.27 -21.69
CA LYS A 659 -6.51 15.68 -22.56
C LYS A 659 -5.11 15.78 -21.95
N LYS A 660 -4.71 16.98 -21.49
CA LYS A 660 -3.42 17.19 -20.82
C LYS A 660 -3.29 16.35 -19.54
N PHE A 661 -4.38 16.17 -18.78
CA PHE A 661 -4.39 15.30 -17.61
C PHE A 661 -4.16 13.83 -17.99
N ILE A 662 -4.91 13.28 -18.94
CA ILE A 662 -4.72 11.89 -19.40
C ILE A 662 -3.30 11.67 -19.91
N LYS A 663 -2.78 12.58 -20.75
CA LYS A 663 -1.40 12.52 -21.27
C LYS A 663 -0.32 12.55 -20.19
N LYS A 664 -0.60 13.12 -19.02
CA LYS A 664 0.33 13.13 -17.87
C LYS A 664 0.26 11.85 -17.04
N TRP A 665 -0.94 11.32 -16.81
CA TRP A 665 -1.16 10.19 -15.89
C TRP A 665 -1.05 8.82 -16.58
N GLN A 666 -1.46 8.69 -17.84
CA GLN A 666 -1.39 7.42 -18.57
C GLN A 666 0.04 6.86 -18.67
N PRO A 667 1.09 7.66 -18.97
CA PRO A 667 2.46 7.14 -18.98
C PRO A 667 2.91 6.61 -17.60
N GLN A 668 2.40 7.18 -16.50
CA GLN A 668 2.70 6.65 -15.16
C GLN A 668 2.05 5.29 -14.95
N TRP A 669 0.78 5.16 -15.33
CA TRP A 669 0.06 3.88 -15.30
C TRP A 669 0.75 2.81 -16.13
N ASP A 670 1.19 3.14 -17.34
CA ASP A 670 1.86 2.17 -18.22
C ASP A 670 3.15 1.62 -17.59
N LYS A 671 3.94 2.47 -16.91
CA LYS A 671 5.12 2.04 -16.16
C LYS A 671 4.76 1.20 -14.93
N ILE A 672 3.78 1.63 -14.14
CA ILE A 672 3.29 0.88 -12.97
C ILE A 672 2.82 -0.52 -13.39
N ARG A 673 2.01 -0.60 -14.45
CA ARG A 673 1.49 -1.85 -15.02
C ARG A 673 2.62 -2.75 -15.50
N ALA A 674 3.59 -2.20 -16.22
CA ALA A 674 4.73 -2.96 -16.72
C ALA A 674 5.60 -3.54 -15.58
N LYS A 675 5.86 -2.75 -14.53
CA LYS A 675 6.62 -3.21 -13.37
C LYS A 675 5.86 -4.26 -12.57
N TYR A 676 4.55 -4.08 -12.34
CA TYR A 676 3.71 -5.08 -11.68
C TYR A 676 3.75 -6.42 -12.44
N LYS A 677 3.59 -6.38 -13.77
CA LYS A 677 3.64 -7.58 -14.62
C LYS A 677 4.94 -8.38 -14.39
N LYS A 678 6.09 -7.71 -14.40
CA LYS A 678 7.40 -8.35 -14.13
C LYS A 678 7.48 -8.98 -12.73
N ILE A 679 7.03 -8.28 -11.69
CA ILE A 679 7.06 -8.80 -10.32
C ILE A 679 6.11 -10.00 -10.16
N TYR A 680 4.93 -9.93 -10.79
CA TYR A 680 3.97 -11.04 -10.78
C TYR A 680 4.48 -12.26 -11.55
N GLU A 681 5.21 -12.06 -12.65
CA GLU A 681 5.92 -13.12 -13.38
C GLU A 681 6.95 -13.82 -12.48
N HIS A 682 7.74 -13.08 -11.69
CA HIS A 682 8.64 -13.70 -10.70
C HIS A 682 7.86 -14.56 -9.67
N ALA A 683 6.71 -14.10 -9.18
CA ALA A 683 5.89 -14.89 -8.25
C ALA A 683 5.40 -16.22 -8.88
N ARG A 684 5.05 -16.20 -10.18
CA ARG A 684 4.60 -17.40 -10.91
C ARG A 684 5.75 -18.32 -11.31
N VAL A 685 6.77 -17.77 -11.95
CA VAL A 685 7.83 -18.55 -12.61
C VAL A 685 8.92 -18.90 -11.61
N ASP A 686 9.47 -17.90 -10.94
CA ASP A 686 10.63 -18.13 -10.08
C ASP A 686 10.24 -18.85 -8.79
N ILE A 687 9.02 -18.65 -8.29
CA ILE A 687 8.53 -19.25 -7.04
C ILE A 687 7.56 -20.39 -7.28
N ALA A 688 6.38 -20.14 -7.87
CA ALA A 688 5.34 -21.16 -7.94
C ALA A 688 5.72 -22.36 -8.81
N ALA A 689 6.31 -22.15 -10.00
CA ALA A 689 6.73 -23.24 -10.88
C ALA A 689 7.84 -24.11 -10.25
N ASN A 690 8.66 -23.52 -9.38
CA ASN A 690 9.78 -24.21 -8.72
C ASN A 690 9.41 -24.89 -7.40
N GLY A 691 8.12 -25.02 -7.06
CA GLY A 691 7.67 -25.71 -5.84
C GLY A 691 7.46 -24.82 -4.62
N GLY A 692 7.50 -23.50 -4.78
CA GLY A 692 7.16 -22.51 -3.76
C GLY A 692 8.35 -21.80 -3.11
N LEU A 693 8.07 -21.07 -2.02
CA LEU A 693 9.05 -20.17 -1.38
C LEU A 693 10.26 -20.88 -0.77
N ASN A 694 10.10 -22.13 -0.33
CA ASN A 694 11.17 -22.86 0.36
C ASN A 694 12.17 -23.52 -0.59
N THR A 695 11.83 -23.66 -1.88
CA THR A 695 12.63 -24.36 -2.89
C THR A 695 13.36 -23.39 -3.82
N SER A 696 12.88 -22.15 -3.96
CA SER A 696 13.47 -21.16 -4.86
C SER A 696 14.49 -20.25 -4.18
N THR A 697 15.65 -20.10 -4.81
CA THR A 697 16.70 -19.13 -4.42
C THR A 697 16.74 -17.89 -5.32
N ALA A 698 15.96 -17.88 -6.40
CA ALA A 698 16.03 -16.89 -7.49
C ALA A 698 15.76 -15.45 -7.02
N ILE A 699 14.99 -15.26 -5.95
CA ILE A 699 14.61 -13.93 -5.46
C ILE A 699 15.41 -13.47 -4.24
N LYS A 700 16.45 -14.21 -3.82
CA LYS A 700 17.18 -13.93 -2.57
C LYS A 700 17.73 -12.50 -2.50
N ASP A 701 18.30 -12.02 -3.61
CA ASP A 701 18.90 -10.69 -3.74
C ASP A 701 17.99 -9.71 -4.51
N ASN A 702 16.72 -10.06 -4.73
CA ASN A 702 15.77 -9.23 -5.47
C ASN A 702 15.24 -8.10 -4.57
N GLU A 703 15.34 -6.85 -5.04
CA GLU A 703 14.85 -5.67 -4.30
C GLU A 703 13.34 -5.69 -4.03
N ASP A 704 12.56 -6.34 -4.89
CA ASP A 704 11.11 -6.49 -4.77
C ASP A 704 10.71 -7.81 -4.08
N LYS A 705 11.65 -8.52 -3.42
CA LYS A 705 11.42 -9.83 -2.77
C LYS A 705 10.13 -9.87 -1.93
N SER A 706 9.89 -8.88 -1.07
CA SER A 706 8.69 -8.85 -0.22
C SER A 706 7.39 -8.73 -1.01
N VAL A 707 7.42 -8.03 -2.16
CA VAL A 707 6.27 -7.92 -3.06
C VAL A 707 6.04 -9.24 -3.78
N ILE A 708 7.11 -9.88 -4.25
CA ILE A 708 7.06 -11.18 -4.94
C ILE A 708 6.49 -12.26 -4.01
N GLU A 709 6.98 -12.34 -2.77
CA GLU A 709 6.49 -13.28 -1.75
C GLU A 709 4.99 -13.07 -1.49
N PHE A 710 4.56 -11.82 -1.35
CA PHE A 710 3.15 -11.50 -1.12
C PHE A 710 2.26 -11.86 -2.31
N LEU A 711 2.71 -11.56 -3.54
CA LEU A 711 1.98 -11.89 -4.76
C LEU A 711 1.95 -13.40 -5.01
N PHE A 712 2.97 -14.14 -4.61
CA PHE A 712 2.97 -15.60 -4.65
C PHE A 712 1.88 -16.18 -3.74
N GLU A 713 1.79 -15.72 -2.49
CA GLU A 713 0.73 -16.16 -1.58
C GLU A 713 -0.65 -15.80 -2.11
N LEU A 714 -0.81 -14.59 -2.67
CA LEU A 714 -2.05 -14.17 -3.32
C LEU A 714 -2.40 -15.04 -4.53
N TYR A 715 -1.42 -15.41 -5.35
CA TYR A 715 -1.59 -16.32 -6.48
C TYR A 715 -2.05 -17.70 -6.01
N LYS A 716 -1.36 -18.29 -5.03
CA LYS A 716 -1.67 -19.62 -4.46
C LYS A 716 -3.10 -19.68 -3.93
N GLU A 717 -3.50 -18.70 -3.12
CA GLU A 717 -4.82 -18.69 -2.48
C GLU A 717 -5.96 -18.37 -3.46
N ASN A 718 -5.66 -17.80 -4.63
CA ASN A 718 -6.62 -17.61 -5.73
C ASN A 718 -6.62 -18.77 -6.75
N GLY A 719 -6.17 -19.96 -6.34
CA GLY A 719 -6.23 -21.17 -7.16
C GLY A 719 -5.05 -21.33 -8.13
N GLY A 720 -3.96 -20.58 -7.91
CA GLY A 720 -2.73 -20.74 -8.66
C GLY A 720 -2.07 -22.11 -8.40
N GLU A 721 -1.64 -22.77 -9.48
CA GLU A 721 -0.95 -24.06 -9.40
C GLU A 721 0.51 -23.88 -8.96
N ILE A 722 0.97 -24.77 -8.08
CA ILE A 722 2.36 -24.86 -7.62
C ILE A 722 2.98 -26.11 -8.27
N GLY A 723 4.09 -25.92 -8.97
CA GLY A 723 4.81 -27.00 -9.67
C GLY A 723 5.38 -28.04 -8.70
N ASN A 724 5.51 -29.28 -9.17
CA ASN A 724 6.16 -30.34 -8.39
C ASN A 724 7.69 -30.29 -8.60
N PRO A 725 8.50 -30.02 -7.57
CA PRO A 725 9.95 -29.92 -7.71
C PRO A 725 10.62 -31.25 -8.12
N ALA A 726 9.95 -32.40 -7.99
CA ALA A 726 10.48 -33.71 -8.39
C ALA A 726 10.42 -33.97 -9.91
N VAL A 727 9.66 -33.18 -10.66
CA VAL A 727 9.61 -33.26 -12.13
C VAL A 727 10.33 -32.03 -12.65
N ALA A 728 11.66 -32.10 -12.81
CA ALA A 728 12.40 -31.10 -13.55
C ALA A 728 11.93 -31.13 -15.02
N ARG A 729 10.85 -30.39 -15.33
CA ARG A 729 10.32 -30.30 -16.69
C ARG A 729 11.33 -29.51 -17.53
N ALA A 730 11.78 -30.13 -18.61
CA ALA A 730 12.76 -29.57 -19.52
C ALA A 730 12.32 -28.17 -20.01
N THR A 731 13.11 -27.15 -19.72
CA THR A 731 13.01 -25.84 -20.35
C THR A 731 13.39 -25.97 -21.82
N VAL A 732 12.42 -25.89 -22.73
CA VAL A 732 12.69 -25.65 -24.15
C VAL A 732 12.62 -24.14 -24.37
N ASN A 733 13.72 -23.52 -24.78
CA ASN A 733 13.82 -22.07 -25.06
C ASN A 733 13.46 -21.12 -23.91
N GLY A 734 13.65 -21.53 -22.64
CA GLY A 734 13.46 -20.65 -21.48
C GLY A 734 12.01 -20.29 -21.15
N ILE A 735 11.03 -20.95 -21.76
CA ILE A 735 9.60 -20.79 -21.44
C ILE A 735 9.06 -22.16 -21.03
N SER A 736 8.59 -22.27 -19.79
CA SER A 736 7.80 -23.43 -19.34
C SER A 736 6.43 -23.37 -20.02
N THR A 737 6.03 -24.43 -20.71
CA THR A 737 4.81 -24.51 -21.54
C THR A 737 3.56 -24.99 -20.79
N ASP A 738 3.45 -24.76 -19.48
CA ASP A 738 2.17 -24.86 -18.79
C ASP A 738 1.73 -23.46 -18.37
N ASP A 739 0.78 -22.91 -19.13
CA ASP A 739 0.12 -21.65 -18.86
C ASP A 739 -0.62 -21.76 -17.52
N THR A 740 0.02 -21.36 -16.42
CA THR A 740 -0.65 -21.41 -15.13
C THR A 740 -1.88 -20.50 -15.15
N THR A 741 -3.00 -20.98 -14.62
CA THR A 741 -4.29 -20.29 -14.68
C THR A 741 -4.17 -18.81 -14.29
N PRO A 742 -4.46 -17.86 -15.20
CA PRO A 742 -4.47 -16.44 -14.88
C PRO A 742 -5.47 -16.15 -13.75
N THR A 743 -5.02 -15.58 -12.65
CA THR A 743 -5.90 -15.17 -11.54
C THR A 743 -6.40 -13.74 -11.77
N VAL A 744 -7.36 -13.30 -10.96
CA VAL A 744 -7.86 -11.93 -10.98
C VAL A 744 -6.78 -10.87 -10.66
N TYR A 745 -5.71 -11.27 -9.98
CA TYR A 745 -4.56 -10.41 -9.62
C TYR A 745 -3.39 -10.52 -10.61
N SER A 746 -3.55 -11.24 -11.73
CA SER A 746 -2.51 -11.41 -12.75
C SER A 746 -2.08 -10.11 -13.42
N THR A 747 -2.92 -9.07 -13.38
CA THR A 747 -2.62 -7.76 -13.93
C THR A 747 -2.80 -6.66 -12.88
N ALA A 748 -2.06 -5.56 -13.04
CA ALA A 748 -2.26 -4.37 -12.19
C ALA A 748 -3.68 -3.83 -12.29
N ALA A 749 -4.30 -3.88 -13.47
CA ALA A 749 -5.68 -3.46 -13.66
C ALA A 749 -6.66 -4.36 -12.88
N GLY A 750 -6.47 -5.68 -12.93
CA GLY A 750 -7.23 -6.64 -12.13
C GLY A 750 -7.09 -6.38 -10.63
N TYR A 751 -5.86 -6.14 -10.15
CA TYR A 751 -5.58 -5.74 -8.77
C TYR A 751 -6.32 -4.46 -8.37
N ILE A 752 -6.20 -3.38 -9.15
CA ILE A 752 -6.85 -2.09 -8.87
C ILE A 752 -8.37 -2.23 -8.80
N HIS A 753 -8.97 -3.04 -9.67
CA HIS A 753 -10.41 -3.29 -9.66
C HIS A 753 -10.90 -4.13 -8.48
N GLN A 754 -10.01 -4.84 -7.78
CA GLN A 754 -10.33 -5.50 -6.51
C GLN A 754 -10.12 -4.58 -5.30
N GLU A 755 -9.02 -3.84 -5.27
CA GLU A 755 -8.51 -3.26 -4.02
C GLU A 755 -8.67 -1.74 -3.91
N ALA A 756 -8.71 -1.01 -5.03
CA ALA A 756 -8.75 0.45 -5.03
C ALA A 756 -10.19 0.97 -5.08
N GLN A 757 -10.45 2.08 -4.37
CA GLN A 757 -11.72 2.80 -4.50
C GLN A 757 -11.75 3.61 -5.81
N ILE A 758 -12.18 2.97 -6.88
CA ILE A 758 -12.30 3.56 -8.22
C ILE A 758 -13.68 4.17 -8.50
N SER A 759 -14.60 4.15 -7.52
CA SER A 759 -15.96 4.72 -7.67
C SER A 759 -15.96 6.22 -7.96
N ASP A 760 -14.88 6.91 -7.59
CA ASP A 760 -14.73 8.35 -7.78
C ASP A 760 -14.57 8.70 -9.28
N CYS A 761 -14.12 7.74 -10.11
CA CYS A 761 -14.02 7.92 -11.56
C CYS A 761 -15.41 8.04 -12.23
N ASN A 762 -15.60 9.07 -13.04
CA ASN A 762 -16.83 9.33 -13.80
C ASN A 762 -16.77 8.72 -15.20
N THR A 763 -17.67 7.77 -15.48
CA THR A 763 -17.81 6.98 -16.73
C THR A 763 -16.58 6.11 -17.05
N GLN A 764 -15.41 6.71 -17.22
CA GLN A 764 -14.13 6.08 -17.57
C GLN A 764 -13.45 5.51 -16.31
N LYS A 765 -13.82 4.30 -15.92
CA LYS A 765 -13.35 3.66 -14.67
C LYS A 765 -12.61 2.34 -14.87
N ILE A 766 -12.52 1.83 -16.10
CA ILE A 766 -11.91 0.54 -16.41
C ILE A 766 -10.42 0.73 -16.74
N PHE A 767 -9.52 0.11 -15.99
CA PHE A 767 -8.06 0.38 -16.10
C PHE A 767 -7.34 -0.51 -17.13
N CYS A 768 -8.06 -1.40 -17.80
CA CYS A 768 -7.59 -2.25 -18.89
C CYS A 768 -8.25 -1.83 -20.22
N LYS A 769 -7.48 -1.89 -21.32
CA LYS A 769 -7.97 -1.54 -22.67
C LYS A 769 -8.97 -2.56 -23.21
N ASP A 770 -8.71 -3.82 -22.92
CA ASP A 770 -9.54 -4.95 -23.33
C ASP A 770 -10.18 -5.57 -22.09
N PRO A 771 -11.34 -5.04 -21.65
CA PRO A 771 -12.05 -5.57 -20.51
C PRO A 771 -12.61 -6.96 -20.78
N THR A 772 -12.64 -7.76 -19.73
CA THR A 772 -13.28 -9.07 -19.65
C THR A 772 -14.67 -8.94 -19.00
N ASN A 773 -15.42 -10.05 -18.89
CA ASN A 773 -16.68 -10.12 -18.14
C ASN A 773 -17.73 -9.05 -18.54
N ASN A 774 -17.94 -8.84 -19.83
CA ASN A 774 -18.85 -7.84 -20.40
C ASN A 774 -18.51 -6.38 -20.04
N GLY A 775 -17.26 -6.09 -19.65
CA GLY A 775 -16.85 -4.71 -19.43
C GLY A 775 -16.88 -3.89 -20.73
N ASP A 776 -17.29 -2.63 -20.61
CA ASP A 776 -17.46 -1.72 -21.74
C ASP A 776 -16.14 -1.06 -22.11
N LYS A 777 -15.62 -1.33 -23.33
CA LYS A 777 -14.39 -0.72 -23.87
C LYS A 777 -14.42 0.81 -23.86
N ASN A 778 -15.61 1.41 -23.97
CA ASN A 778 -15.76 2.86 -23.91
C ASN A 778 -15.49 3.44 -22.51
N LYS A 779 -15.54 2.61 -21.46
CA LYS A 779 -15.28 3.02 -20.08
C LYS A 779 -13.79 2.91 -19.70
N TYR A 780 -12.89 2.77 -20.67
CA TYR A 780 -11.45 2.79 -20.41
C TYR A 780 -11.04 4.10 -19.74
N ALA A 781 -10.37 3.99 -18.59
CA ALA A 781 -9.99 5.09 -17.70
C ALA A 781 -9.24 6.19 -18.47
N PHE A 782 -8.30 5.79 -19.31
CA PHE A 782 -7.45 6.70 -20.08
C PHE A 782 -7.98 6.99 -21.48
N LYS A 783 -9.28 6.83 -21.74
CA LYS A 783 -9.89 7.20 -23.03
C LYS A 783 -9.95 8.73 -23.14
N GLU A 784 -9.64 9.24 -24.34
CA GLU A 784 -9.63 10.68 -24.60
C GLU A 784 -10.26 10.97 -25.97
N PRO A 785 -11.23 11.91 -26.05
CA PRO A 785 -11.96 12.52 -24.93
C PRO A 785 -12.90 11.50 -24.23
N PRO A 786 -13.51 11.85 -23.08
CA PRO A 786 -14.59 11.07 -22.49
C PRO A 786 -15.67 10.70 -23.53
N PRO A 787 -16.21 9.47 -23.53
CA PRO A 787 -17.23 9.04 -24.50
C PRO A 787 -18.41 10.01 -24.59
N ASP A 788 -18.90 10.49 -23.44
CA ASP A 788 -20.07 11.37 -23.34
C ASP A 788 -19.81 12.78 -23.90
N TYR A 789 -18.54 13.13 -24.13
CA TYR A 789 -18.08 14.45 -24.59
C TYR A 789 -17.32 14.39 -25.91
N GLU A 790 -17.28 13.24 -26.58
CA GLU A 790 -16.55 13.06 -27.85
C GLU A 790 -16.99 14.09 -28.89
N LYS A 791 -18.30 14.18 -29.15
CA LYS A 791 -18.86 15.18 -30.08
C LYS A 791 -18.64 16.63 -29.63
N ALA A 792 -18.74 16.91 -28.33
CA ALA A 792 -18.60 18.26 -27.79
C ALA A 792 -17.14 18.75 -27.86
N CYS A 793 -16.19 17.86 -27.60
CA CYS A 793 -14.76 18.15 -27.71
C CYS A 793 -14.25 18.19 -29.16
N GLU A 794 -15.02 17.66 -30.11
CA GLU A 794 -14.70 17.68 -31.55
C GLU A 794 -15.41 18.79 -32.32
N CYS A 795 -16.06 19.72 -31.63
CA CYS A 795 -16.91 20.74 -32.23
C CYS A 795 -16.25 21.57 -33.36
N GLU A 796 -14.95 21.84 -33.27
CA GLU A 796 -14.21 22.60 -34.29
C GLU A 796 -13.84 21.78 -35.54
N LYS A 797 -14.01 20.46 -35.53
CA LYS A 797 -13.85 19.64 -36.74
C LYS A 797 -15.08 19.70 -37.65
N ASN A 798 -16.20 20.22 -37.14
CA ASN A 798 -17.45 20.36 -37.87
C ASN A 798 -17.48 21.70 -38.63
N THR A 799 -16.69 21.80 -39.70
CA THR A 799 -17.02 22.74 -40.78
C THR A 799 -18.35 22.32 -41.43
N LYS A 800 -19.11 23.31 -41.92
CA LYS A 800 -20.39 23.16 -42.63
C LYS A 800 -20.33 21.94 -43.59
N PRO A 801 -21.38 21.11 -43.71
CA PRO A 801 -21.26 19.73 -44.18
C PRO A 801 -20.55 19.64 -45.54
N SER A 802 -19.40 18.97 -45.57
CA SER A 802 -18.86 18.39 -46.79
C SER A 802 -19.55 17.05 -47.05
N LEU A 803 -19.73 16.73 -48.33
CA LEU A 803 -20.40 15.53 -48.83
C LEU A 803 -19.84 14.25 -48.17
N PRO A 804 -20.68 13.22 -47.92
CA PRO A 804 -20.29 12.03 -47.17
C PRO A 804 -19.06 11.34 -47.79
N LYS A 805 -18.07 11.00 -46.95
CA LYS A 805 -16.97 10.10 -47.34
C LYS A 805 -17.58 8.76 -47.79
N PRO A 806 -17.19 8.22 -48.97
CA PRO A 806 -17.64 6.90 -49.38
C PRO A 806 -17.22 5.85 -48.34
N LEU A 807 -18.10 4.89 -48.08
CA LEU A 807 -17.75 3.63 -47.44
C LEU A 807 -16.53 3.01 -48.13
N PRO A 808 -15.67 2.23 -47.44
CA PRO A 808 -14.60 1.49 -48.10
C PRO A 808 -15.25 0.61 -49.16
N THR A 809 -14.99 0.93 -50.43
CA THR A 809 -15.33 0.03 -51.54
C THR A 809 -14.70 -1.33 -51.23
N PRO A 810 -15.47 -2.43 -51.19
CA PRO A 810 -14.91 -3.76 -51.08
C PRO A 810 -13.82 -3.90 -52.14
N ASN A 811 -12.61 -4.34 -51.77
CA ASN A 811 -11.54 -4.54 -52.73
C ASN A 811 -12.02 -5.57 -53.77
N PRO A 812 -12.30 -5.16 -55.03
CA PRO A 812 -12.92 -6.03 -56.01
C PRO A 812 -11.99 -7.19 -56.43
N CYS A 813 -10.73 -7.14 -56.03
CA CYS A 813 -9.70 -8.13 -56.36
C CYS A 813 -9.54 -9.22 -55.28
N VAL A 814 -10.27 -9.18 -54.17
CA VAL A 814 -10.20 -10.20 -53.11
C VAL A 814 -11.34 -11.22 -53.30
N ARG A 815 -11.00 -12.50 -53.53
CA ARG A 815 -11.99 -13.59 -53.55
C ARG A 815 -12.62 -13.74 -52.16
N LYS A 816 -13.96 -13.85 -52.09
CA LYS A 816 -14.76 -13.90 -50.85
C LYS A 816 -14.39 -15.08 -49.92
N ASP A 817 -13.68 -16.05 -50.46
CA ASP A 817 -13.36 -17.35 -49.90
C ASP A 817 -11.98 -17.39 -49.17
N GLN A 818 -11.28 -16.25 -49.08
CA GLN A 818 -10.07 -16.10 -48.26
C GLN A 818 -10.16 -14.87 -47.34
N SER A 819 -11.09 -14.87 -46.38
CA SER A 819 -11.10 -13.87 -45.30
C SER A 819 -10.23 -14.34 -44.13
N GLY A 820 -8.93 -14.04 -44.18
CA GLY A 820 -8.11 -14.01 -42.96
C GLY A 820 -8.68 -12.96 -41.99
N THR A 821 -8.83 -13.31 -40.72
CA THR A 821 -9.55 -12.57 -39.67
C THR A 821 -8.87 -11.29 -39.14
N HIS A 822 -7.98 -10.66 -39.91
CA HIS A 822 -7.33 -9.41 -39.50
C HIS A 822 -6.91 -8.55 -40.70
N ILE A 823 -7.79 -7.65 -41.15
CA ILE A 823 -7.46 -6.64 -42.16
C ILE A 823 -6.89 -5.42 -41.42
N VAL A 824 -5.60 -5.15 -41.60
CA VAL A 824 -4.94 -3.95 -41.07
C VAL A 824 -4.74 -2.99 -42.23
N SER A 825 -5.11 -1.71 -42.07
CA SER A 825 -4.89 -0.72 -43.12
C SER A 825 -3.39 -0.37 -43.22
N VAL A 826 -2.91 -0.07 -44.43
CA VAL A 826 -1.53 0.40 -44.63
C VAL A 826 -1.25 1.68 -43.83
N GLU A 827 -2.27 2.51 -43.62
CA GLU A 827 -2.18 3.70 -42.77
C GLU A 827 -1.95 3.36 -41.30
N ASP A 828 -2.56 2.30 -40.77
CA ASP A 828 -2.36 1.89 -39.37
C ASP A 828 -0.98 1.27 -39.16
N VAL A 829 -0.48 0.52 -40.15
CA VAL A 829 0.91 0.05 -40.15
C VAL A 829 1.87 1.24 -40.21
N ALA A 830 1.61 2.21 -41.09
CA ALA A 830 2.45 3.41 -41.22
C ALA A 830 2.44 4.27 -39.95
N LYS A 831 1.29 4.41 -39.26
CA LYS A 831 1.19 5.10 -37.95
C LYS A 831 2.02 4.40 -36.89
N GLU A 832 2.00 3.07 -36.83
CA GLU A 832 2.80 2.33 -35.87
C GLU A 832 4.29 2.42 -36.19
N MET A 833 4.69 2.31 -37.46
CA MET A 833 6.08 2.52 -37.89
C MET A 833 6.56 3.93 -37.54
N GLN A 834 5.73 4.96 -37.78
CA GLN A 834 6.02 6.32 -37.38
C GLN A 834 6.18 6.43 -35.86
N ARG A 835 5.28 5.84 -35.08
CA ARG A 835 5.32 5.88 -33.61
C ARG A 835 6.62 5.28 -33.08
N VAL A 836 7.03 4.13 -33.62
CA VAL A 836 8.29 3.46 -33.26
C VAL A 836 9.50 4.35 -33.57
N THR A 837 9.55 4.99 -34.74
CA THR A 837 10.62 5.94 -35.08
C THR A 837 10.58 7.18 -34.20
N HIS A 838 9.40 7.74 -33.92
CA HIS A 838 9.24 8.92 -33.09
C HIS A 838 9.70 8.67 -31.64
N ASP A 839 9.35 7.51 -31.06
CA ASP A 839 9.81 7.11 -29.73
C ASP A 839 11.33 6.91 -29.70
N ARG A 840 11.93 6.39 -30.78
CA ARG A 840 13.40 6.24 -30.94
C ARG A 840 14.15 7.58 -31.01
N VAL A 841 13.48 8.66 -31.42
CA VAL A 841 14.08 10.01 -31.58
C VAL A 841 14.00 10.84 -30.29
N LYS A 842 13.01 10.61 -29.41
CA LYS A 842 12.80 11.36 -28.16
C LYS A 842 14.02 11.41 -27.24
N ASP A 843 14.83 10.36 -27.25
CA ASP A 843 16.02 10.23 -26.38
C ASP A 843 17.29 10.84 -27.00
N VAL A 844 17.24 11.37 -28.23
CA VAL A 844 18.40 11.97 -28.90
C VAL A 844 18.33 13.50 -28.82
N VAL A 845 19.06 14.08 -27.87
CA VAL A 845 19.24 15.53 -27.76
C VAL A 845 20.05 16.04 -28.96
N GLY A 846 19.56 17.09 -29.64
CA GLY A 846 20.31 17.81 -30.68
C GLY A 846 19.97 17.51 -32.15
N LEU A 847 18.95 16.68 -32.45
CA LEU A 847 18.53 16.41 -33.84
C LEU A 847 17.50 17.39 -34.41
N LYS A 848 16.72 18.04 -33.54
CA LYS A 848 15.75 19.06 -33.97
C LYS A 848 16.53 20.33 -34.32
N ALA A 849 16.50 20.68 -35.60
CA ALA A 849 17.17 21.83 -36.17
C ALA A 849 16.28 23.07 -36.10
N ASP A 850 16.91 24.24 -36.09
CA ASP A 850 16.26 25.55 -36.10
C ASP A 850 16.78 26.35 -37.29
N ALA A 851 15.95 26.53 -38.32
CA ALA A 851 16.33 27.27 -39.53
C ALA A 851 16.72 28.73 -39.23
N ASP A 852 16.23 29.32 -38.14
CA ASP A 852 16.59 30.69 -37.74
C ASP A 852 18.07 30.77 -37.29
N GLN A 853 18.68 29.65 -36.91
CA GLN A 853 20.10 29.56 -36.54
C GLN A 853 21.02 29.20 -37.72
N GLY A 854 20.43 28.89 -38.88
CA GLY A 854 21.15 28.50 -40.09
C GLY A 854 22.01 29.62 -40.69
N GLN A 855 22.95 29.24 -41.53
CA GLN A 855 23.74 30.13 -42.37
C GLN A 855 23.47 29.84 -43.84
N TYR A 856 23.11 30.88 -44.58
CA TYR A 856 22.65 30.78 -45.96
C TYR A 856 23.48 31.67 -46.88
N ASN A 857 23.61 31.27 -48.15
CA ASN A 857 24.32 32.06 -49.16
C ASN A 857 25.74 32.49 -48.76
N GLY A 858 26.41 31.71 -47.90
CA GLY A 858 27.77 31.95 -47.41
C GLY A 858 27.93 33.14 -46.44
N ARG A 859 26.91 33.98 -46.22
CA ARG A 859 27.01 35.18 -45.35
C ARG A 859 25.72 35.58 -44.61
N ASN A 860 24.54 35.16 -45.07
CA ASN A 860 23.28 35.58 -44.47
C ASN A 860 22.98 34.73 -43.23
N SER A 861 22.66 35.40 -42.11
CA SER A 861 22.19 34.75 -40.89
C SER A 861 20.69 34.46 -40.99
N GLY A 862 20.27 33.26 -40.59
CA GLY A 862 18.85 32.90 -40.46
C GLY A 862 18.09 33.80 -39.49
N SER A 863 18.78 34.59 -38.65
CA SER A 863 18.17 35.51 -37.69
C SER A 863 17.23 36.55 -38.31
N GLU A 864 17.28 36.81 -39.62
CA GLU A 864 16.30 37.67 -40.32
C GLU A 864 14.94 37.00 -40.58
N LEU A 865 14.82 35.68 -40.35
CA LEU A 865 13.53 34.99 -40.19
C LEU A 865 12.77 35.45 -38.92
N ALA A 866 13.38 36.35 -38.13
CA ALA A 866 13.07 37.07 -36.86
C ALA A 866 11.62 37.40 -36.43
N LYS A 867 10.59 36.81 -37.04
CA LYS A 867 9.23 36.76 -36.51
C LYS A 867 8.71 35.34 -36.32
N GLY A 868 9.59 34.33 -36.36
CA GLY A 868 9.23 32.93 -36.13
C GLY A 868 8.19 32.39 -37.12
N ASN A 869 8.09 33.00 -38.31
CA ASN A 869 7.11 32.60 -39.31
C ASN A 869 7.81 31.87 -40.45
N ILE A 870 7.71 30.54 -40.40
CA ILE A 870 8.25 29.62 -41.41
C ILE A 870 7.79 29.95 -42.84
N CYS A 871 6.65 30.62 -43.00
CA CYS A 871 6.15 31.04 -44.30
C CYS A 871 6.90 32.20 -44.93
N ASN A 872 7.82 32.85 -44.22
CA ASN A 872 8.68 33.89 -44.79
C ASN A 872 9.86 33.31 -45.56
N ILE A 873 10.13 32.01 -45.43
CA ILE A 873 11.27 31.36 -46.10
C ILE A 873 11.13 31.45 -47.62
N ASN A 874 12.24 31.70 -48.30
CA ASN A 874 12.34 31.93 -49.75
C ASN A 874 13.76 31.57 -50.24
N GLY A 875 14.05 31.75 -51.53
CA GLY A 875 15.34 31.35 -52.13
C GLY A 875 16.60 31.97 -51.49
N GLN A 876 16.49 33.05 -50.72
CA GLN A 876 17.61 33.65 -49.98
C GLN A 876 18.10 32.79 -48.80
N TYR A 877 17.27 31.85 -48.34
CA TYR A 877 17.59 30.88 -47.29
C TYR A 877 17.98 29.52 -47.88
N SER A 878 18.58 29.55 -49.07
CA SER A 878 19.17 28.39 -49.75
C SER A 878 20.68 28.57 -49.85
N ASN A 879 21.43 27.47 -49.73
CA ASN A 879 22.87 27.42 -49.95
C ASN A 879 23.26 27.08 -51.40
N ALA A 880 22.27 26.92 -52.28
CA ALA A 880 22.49 26.79 -53.71
C ALA A 880 22.74 28.17 -54.35
N ARG A 881 23.76 28.29 -55.22
CA ARG A 881 24.13 29.55 -55.89
C ARG A 881 24.16 29.46 -57.42
N SER A 882 23.76 28.34 -58.00
CA SER A 882 23.63 28.23 -59.46
C SER A 882 22.38 28.96 -59.94
N ASN A 883 22.50 29.70 -61.05
CA ASN A 883 21.35 30.27 -61.77
C ASN A 883 20.32 29.22 -62.20
N LYS A 884 20.71 27.93 -62.25
CA LYS A 884 19.82 26.78 -62.51
C LYS A 884 19.05 26.30 -61.26
N SER A 885 19.26 26.94 -60.11
CA SER A 885 18.75 26.49 -58.80
C SER A 885 18.24 27.63 -57.91
N ASN A 886 18.13 28.86 -58.44
CA ASN A 886 17.67 30.04 -57.69
C ASN A 886 16.21 29.88 -57.23
N ASN A 887 15.40 29.18 -58.02
CA ASN A 887 14.09 28.72 -57.65
C ASN A 887 14.10 27.17 -57.63
N PRO A 888 13.62 26.51 -56.57
CA PRO A 888 13.57 25.05 -56.49
C PRO A 888 12.87 24.35 -57.66
N CYS A 889 12.01 25.05 -58.42
CA CYS A 889 11.34 24.51 -59.61
C CYS A 889 12.09 24.79 -60.93
N ASP A 890 13.27 25.42 -60.91
CA ASP A 890 14.02 25.72 -62.14
C ASP A 890 14.41 24.44 -62.89
N GLY A 891 14.24 24.44 -64.22
CA GLY A 891 14.50 23.26 -65.06
C GLY A 891 13.51 22.10 -64.88
N LYS A 892 12.45 22.27 -64.08
CA LYS A 892 11.39 21.27 -63.91
C LYS A 892 10.28 21.48 -64.93
N GLY A 893 9.90 20.41 -65.63
CA GLY A 893 8.89 20.42 -66.68
C GLY A 893 7.46 20.45 -66.17
N ASP A 894 6.49 20.38 -67.09
CA ASP A 894 5.08 20.31 -66.72
C ASP A 894 4.69 18.92 -66.20
N ARG A 895 3.93 18.87 -65.10
CA ARG A 895 3.93 17.70 -64.20
C ARG A 895 2.63 17.32 -63.53
N LEU A 896 1.57 18.11 -63.73
CA LEU A 896 0.23 17.88 -63.19
C LEU A 896 -0.84 17.94 -64.30
N LYS A 897 -0.48 17.43 -65.48
CA LYS A 897 -1.36 17.33 -66.65
C LYS A 897 -1.93 15.92 -66.76
N ILE A 898 -3.25 15.83 -66.86
CA ILE A 898 -3.97 14.58 -67.17
C ILE A 898 -3.45 14.06 -68.53
N GLU A 899 -3.44 12.75 -68.73
CA GLU A 899 -2.90 12.05 -69.92
C GLU A 899 -1.37 12.04 -70.06
N THR A 900 -0.62 12.68 -69.15
CA THR A 900 0.84 12.56 -69.13
C THR A 900 1.22 11.13 -68.74
N GLN A 901 1.86 10.40 -69.64
CA GLN A 901 2.32 9.04 -69.39
C GLN A 901 3.38 9.00 -68.29
N TRP A 902 3.25 8.03 -67.38
CA TRP A 902 4.24 7.76 -66.36
C TRP A 902 5.42 7.06 -67.02
N LYS A 903 6.64 7.43 -66.62
CA LYS A 903 7.84 6.78 -67.15
C LYS A 903 8.26 5.62 -66.26
N ASP A 904 8.79 4.58 -66.87
CA ASP A 904 9.39 3.48 -66.14
C ASP A 904 10.60 3.99 -65.34
N ALA A 905 10.69 3.59 -64.07
CA ALA A 905 11.85 3.82 -63.21
C ALA A 905 13.10 3.08 -63.70
N GLY A 906 12.89 1.98 -64.44
CA GLY A 906 13.90 0.99 -64.80
C GLY A 906 14.66 1.24 -66.10
N GLU A 907 14.42 2.33 -66.84
CA GLU A 907 15.14 2.60 -68.11
C GLU A 907 16.68 2.70 -67.95
N ASN A 908 17.23 2.73 -66.72
CA ASN A 908 18.66 2.50 -66.41
C ASN A 908 18.92 1.98 -64.96
N GLY A 909 17.96 1.27 -64.32
CA GLY A 909 18.02 0.93 -62.88
C GLY A 909 17.56 -0.50 -62.51
N THR A 910 17.77 -0.90 -61.25
CA THR A 910 17.56 -2.29 -60.75
C THR A 910 16.12 -2.66 -60.33
N GLN A 911 15.17 -1.71 -60.37
CA GLN A 911 13.79 -1.96 -59.96
C GLN A 911 12.86 -2.23 -61.15
N ILE A 912 12.44 -3.49 -61.30
CA ILE A 912 11.49 -3.92 -62.34
C ILE A 912 10.06 -3.58 -61.88
N GLY A 913 9.28 -2.87 -62.71
CA GLY A 913 7.83 -2.69 -62.53
C GLY A 913 7.38 -1.47 -61.72
N VAL A 914 8.24 -0.47 -61.51
CA VAL A 914 7.88 0.80 -60.84
C VAL A 914 7.75 1.91 -61.87
N TYR A 915 6.59 2.57 -61.93
CA TYR A 915 6.38 3.75 -62.78
C TYR A 915 6.44 5.03 -61.94
N LEU A 916 7.16 6.04 -62.44
CA LEU A 916 7.40 7.28 -61.72
C LEU A 916 6.40 8.38 -62.16
N PRO A 917 5.64 8.96 -61.19
CA PRO A 917 4.67 10.00 -61.49
C PRO A 917 5.35 11.25 -62.06
N PRO A 918 4.76 11.92 -63.07
CA PRO A 918 5.25 13.21 -63.56
C PRO A 918 5.48 14.24 -62.44
N ARG A 919 4.62 14.25 -61.41
CA ARG A 919 4.78 15.05 -60.18
C ARG A 919 6.14 14.85 -59.52
N ARG A 920 6.56 13.59 -59.29
CA ARG A 920 7.85 13.24 -58.70
C ARG A 920 9.01 13.54 -59.65
N ARG A 921 8.86 13.25 -60.95
CA ARG A 921 9.87 13.50 -61.99
C ARG A 921 10.32 14.95 -62.06
N HIS A 922 9.37 15.85 -61.91
CA HIS A 922 9.58 17.28 -62.01
C HIS A 922 9.39 17.95 -60.64
N MET A 923 9.70 17.25 -59.55
CA MET A 923 9.67 17.79 -58.18
C MET A 923 10.55 19.04 -58.04
N CYS A 924 10.08 20.05 -57.31
CA CYS A 924 10.83 21.28 -57.08
C CYS A 924 11.95 21.08 -56.04
N THR A 925 13.01 20.39 -56.44
CA THR A 925 14.20 20.05 -55.64
C THR A 925 15.50 20.61 -56.21
N SER A 926 15.44 21.51 -57.19
CA SER A 926 16.64 22.03 -57.88
C SER A 926 17.62 22.70 -56.93
N ASN A 927 17.17 23.35 -55.86
CA ASN A 927 18.09 23.92 -54.87
C ASN A 927 18.85 22.82 -54.11
N LEU A 928 18.19 21.73 -53.70
CA LEU A 928 18.83 20.60 -53.01
C LEU A 928 19.87 19.91 -53.90
N GLU A 929 19.61 19.82 -55.20
CA GLU A 929 20.49 19.22 -56.21
C GLU A 929 21.79 20.01 -56.44
N TYR A 930 21.87 21.25 -55.94
CA TYR A 930 22.95 22.22 -56.20
C TYR A 930 23.57 22.83 -54.92
N LEU A 931 23.49 22.13 -53.76
CA LEU A 931 24.00 22.64 -52.47
C LEU A 931 25.54 22.63 -52.31
N LEU A 932 26.27 21.77 -53.02
CA LEU A 932 27.73 21.62 -52.87
C LEU A 932 28.52 22.33 -53.99
N SER A 933 29.79 22.65 -53.72
CA SER A 933 30.64 23.47 -54.59
C SER A 933 30.84 22.90 -56.00
N GLY A 934 30.85 21.57 -56.14
CA GLY A 934 30.91 20.89 -57.45
C GLY A 934 29.77 21.22 -58.41
N ARG A 935 28.71 21.90 -57.94
CA ARG A 935 27.61 22.42 -58.74
C ARG A 935 27.32 23.91 -58.50
N GLY A 936 28.25 24.62 -57.86
CA GLY A 936 28.12 26.04 -57.56
C GLY A 936 27.34 26.36 -56.28
N GLY A 937 27.15 25.39 -55.38
CA GLY A 937 26.60 25.61 -54.03
C GLY A 937 27.68 25.96 -53.00
N GLN A 938 27.25 26.38 -51.81
CA GLN A 938 28.14 26.86 -50.74
C GLN A 938 27.98 26.12 -49.41
N PHE A 939 27.25 25.01 -49.37
CA PHE A 939 26.99 24.31 -48.12
C PHE A 939 28.27 23.81 -47.41
N GLU A 940 29.36 23.58 -48.15
CA GLU A 940 30.67 23.23 -47.56
C GLU A 940 31.28 24.38 -46.74
N GLN A 941 30.88 25.62 -46.99
CA GLN A 941 31.31 26.81 -46.25
C GLN A 941 30.46 27.06 -44.99
N VAL A 942 29.36 26.32 -44.80
CA VAL A 942 28.56 26.37 -43.57
C VAL A 942 29.41 25.88 -42.39
N PRO A 943 29.48 26.64 -41.29
CA PRO A 943 30.17 26.23 -40.07
C PRO A 943 29.68 24.86 -39.57
N ASP A 944 30.60 24.05 -39.05
CA ASP A 944 30.29 22.71 -38.55
C ASP A 944 29.22 22.70 -37.44
N ASP A 945 29.06 23.79 -36.71
CA ASP A 945 28.06 23.94 -35.65
C ASP A 945 26.69 24.46 -36.16
N LYS A 946 26.50 24.57 -37.48
CA LYS A 946 25.27 25.07 -38.11
C LYS A 946 24.78 24.23 -39.28
N ALA A 947 25.35 23.05 -39.49
CA ALA A 947 25.06 22.22 -40.66
C ALA A 947 23.60 21.76 -40.67
N SER A 948 23.09 21.27 -39.54
CA SER A 948 21.72 20.78 -39.38
C SER A 948 20.68 21.89 -39.59
N ASP A 949 20.94 23.06 -38.98
CA ASP A 949 20.09 24.26 -39.04
C ASP A 949 20.01 24.82 -40.47
N SER A 950 21.18 24.91 -41.13
CA SER A 950 21.26 25.37 -42.52
C SER A 950 20.58 24.39 -43.47
N PHE A 951 20.79 23.09 -43.30
CA PHE A 951 20.18 22.08 -44.16
C PHE A 951 18.66 22.03 -44.02
N LEU A 952 18.12 22.25 -42.81
CA LEU A 952 16.68 22.37 -42.62
C LEU A 952 16.12 23.50 -43.50
N GLY A 953 16.73 24.69 -43.48
CA GLY A 953 16.30 25.81 -44.33
C GLY A 953 16.26 25.46 -45.82
N ASP A 954 17.30 24.79 -46.32
CA ASP A 954 17.36 24.31 -47.70
C ASP A 954 16.17 23.38 -48.06
N VAL A 955 15.81 22.47 -47.15
CA VAL A 955 14.66 21.56 -47.30
C VAL A 955 13.32 22.31 -47.25
N LEU A 956 13.18 23.27 -46.34
CA LEU A 956 11.96 24.07 -46.19
C LEU A 956 11.69 24.93 -47.44
N VAL A 957 12.74 25.49 -48.07
CA VAL A 957 12.64 26.23 -49.34
C VAL A 957 12.09 25.35 -50.46
N ALA A 958 12.62 24.13 -50.60
CA ALA A 958 12.17 23.16 -51.60
C ALA A 958 10.70 22.77 -51.36
N ALA A 959 10.36 22.41 -50.13
CA ALA A 959 9.02 21.96 -49.74
C ALA A 959 7.96 23.06 -49.96
N LYS A 960 8.23 24.29 -49.52
CA LYS A 960 7.34 25.43 -49.74
C LYS A 960 7.10 25.66 -51.23
N LYS A 961 8.17 25.67 -52.03
CA LYS A 961 8.06 25.95 -53.46
C LYS A 961 7.31 24.85 -54.21
N GLU A 962 7.55 23.60 -53.84
CA GLU A 962 6.80 22.44 -54.35
C GLU A 962 5.29 22.61 -54.11
N ALA A 963 4.90 22.97 -52.89
CA ALA A 963 3.50 23.18 -52.56
C ALA A 963 2.89 24.39 -53.30
N GLU A 964 3.63 25.50 -53.44
CA GLU A 964 3.19 26.67 -54.22
C GLU A 964 2.93 26.33 -55.69
N ASP A 965 3.83 25.57 -56.33
CA ASP A 965 3.68 25.16 -57.73
C ASP A 965 2.51 24.18 -57.90
N ILE A 966 2.31 23.22 -56.99
CA ILE A 966 1.13 22.34 -56.97
C ILE A 966 -0.16 23.15 -56.88
N LYS A 967 -0.24 24.07 -55.91
CA LYS A 967 -1.42 24.94 -55.70
C LYS A 967 -1.71 25.77 -56.95
N SER A 968 -0.68 26.38 -57.54
CA SER A 968 -0.80 27.19 -58.76
C SER A 968 -1.34 26.39 -59.96
N ARG A 969 -0.79 25.20 -60.21
CA ARG A 969 -1.16 24.38 -61.37
C ARG A 969 -2.53 23.73 -61.25
N LEU A 970 -2.99 23.45 -60.04
CA LEU A 970 -4.29 22.81 -59.78
C LEU A 970 -5.41 23.83 -59.47
N ASN A 971 -5.11 25.12 -59.39
CA ASN A 971 -6.04 26.16 -58.94
C ASN A 971 -7.30 26.31 -59.83
N ASN A 972 -7.21 25.98 -61.12
CA ASN A 972 -8.30 26.17 -62.08
C ASN A 972 -9.14 24.91 -62.33
N ASN A 973 -8.68 23.72 -61.91
CA ASN A 973 -9.32 22.42 -62.23
C ASN A 973 -9.40 21.43 -61.04
N GLY A 974 -8.78 21.71 -59.90
CA GLY A 974 -8.70 20.80 -58.76
C GLY A 974 -9.55 21.23 -57.56
N ASN A 975 -10.32 20.30 -56.99
CA ASN A 975 -10.88 20.53 -55.65
C ASN A 975 -9.75 20.51 -54.59
N SER A 976 -9.99 21.09 -53.41
CA SER A 976 -9.00 21.15 -52.32
C SER A 976 -8.44 19.76 -51.93
N SER A 977 -9.23 18.69 -52.09
CA SER A 977 -8.79 17.31 -51.81
C SER A 977 -7.69 16.83 -52.76
N SER A 978 -7.79 17.12 -54.06
CA SER A 978 -6.76 16.79 -55.05
C SER A 978 -5.45 17.52 -54.80
N ILE A 979 -5.53 18.81 -54.42
CA ILE A 979 -4.36 19.63 -54.06
C ILE A 979 -3.68 19.05 -52.83
N CYS A 980 -4.44 18.75 -51.78
CA CYS A 980 -3.89 18.19 -50.55
C CYS A 980 -3.32 16.78 -50.73
N ARG A 981 -3.92 15.95 -51.58
CA ARG A 981 -3.38 14.64 -51.94
C ARG A 981 -2.04 14.77 -52.68
N ALA A 982 -1.94 15.66 -53.66
CA ALA A 982 -0.69 15.93 -54.37
C ALA A 982 0.40 16.45 -53.42
N MET A 983 0.06 17.37 -52.51
CA MET A 983 0.98 17.86 -51.49
C MET A 983 1.45 16.76 -50.53
N LYS A 984 0.56 15.87 -50.06
CA LYS A 984 0.92 14.74 -49.21
C LYS A 984 1.88 13.76 -49.89
N TYR A 985 1.64 13.45 -51.16
CA TYR A 985 2.57 12.62 -51.92
C TYR A 985 3.92 13.31 -52.11
N SER A 986 3.94 14.62 -52.39
CA SER A 986 5.20 15.35 -52.49
C SER A 986 5.94 15.45 -51.15
N PHE A 987 5.23 15.59 -50.03
CA PHE A 987 5.83 15.54 -48.69
C PHE A 987 6.48 14.18 -48.39
N ALA A 988 5.77 13.09 -48.73
CA ALA A 988 6.30 11.73 -48.58
C ALA A 988 7.55 11.53 -49.43
N ASP A 989 7.52 11.95 -50.70
CA ASP A 989 8.66 11.86 -51.61
C ASP A 989 9.86 12.68 -51.13
N ILE A 990 9.66 13.92 -50.64
CA ILE A 990 10.75 14.72 -50.04
C ILE A 990 11.37 13.98 -48.86
N GLY A 991 10.54 13.38 -48.00
CA GLY A 991 11.00 12.56 -46.89
C GLY A 991 11.76 11.31 -47.33
N ASP A 992 11.33 10.65 -48.40
CA ASP A 992 12.02 9.49 -48.96
C ASP A 992 13.34 9.87 -49.65
N ILE A 993 13.42 11.03 -50.29
CA ILE A 993 14.67 11.57 -50.82
C ILE A 993 15.68 11.79 -49.69
N ILE A 994 15.28 12.49 -48.62
CA ILE A 994 16.17 12.80 -47.49
C ILE A 994 16.63 11.53 -46.76
N ARG A 995 15.70 10.60 -46.53
CA ARG A 995 15.98 9.30 -45.90
C ARG A 995 16.76 8.33 -46.80
N GLY A 996 16.87 8.64 -48.09
CA GLY A 996 17.48 7.79 -49.11
C GLY A 996 16.70 6.49 -49.34
N LYS A 997 15.36 6.58 -49.30
CA LYS A 997 14.39 5.52 -49.64
C LYS A 997 13.69 5.76 -50.98
N ASP A 998 13.90 6.92 -51.58
CA ASP A 998 13.35 7.27 -52.87
C ASP A 998 13.82 6.31 -53.97
N LEU A 999 12.88 5.83 -54.78
CA LEU A 999 13.11 4.77 -55.76
C LEU A 999 13.63 5.30 -57.11
N TRP A 1000 13.77 6.62 -57.27
CA TRP A 1000 14.28 7.24 -58.48
C TRP A 1000 15.82 7.24 -58.46
N GLU A 1001 16.47 6.48 -59.34
CA GLU A 1001 17.94 6.39 -59.43
C GLU A 1001 18.45 6.89 -60.80
N HIS A 1002 18.28 8.18 -61.09
CA HIS A 1002 18.73 8.77 -62.36
C HIS A 1002 19.38 10.15 -62.21
N GLY A 1003 20.51 10.35 -62.89
CA GLY A 1003 21.13 11.64 -63.17
C GLY A 1003 21.36 12.52 -61.93
N ASP A 1004 20.56 13.57 -61.80
CA ASP A 1004 20.64 14.56 -60.71
C ASP A 1004 20.25 14.00 -59.34
N GLN A 1005 19.39 12.98 -59.28
CA GLN A 1005 18.98 12.35 -58.03
C GLN A 1005 20.10 11.51 -57.40
N THR A 1006 20.87 10.77 -58.20
CA THR A 1006 22.04 10.02 -57.73
C THR A 1006 23.08 10.97 -57.14
N LYS A 1007 23.24 12.14 -57.76
CA LYS A 1007 24.13 13.21 -57.27
C LYS A 1007 23.60 13.86 -56.00
N LEU A 1008 22.29 14.11 -55.92
CA LEU A 1008 21.63 14.57 -54.69
C LEU A 1008 21.87 13.58 -53.53
N GLN A 1009 21.76 12.27 -53.76
CA GLN A 1009 22.07 11.27 -52.73
C GLN A 1009 23.53 11.33 -52.26
N GLY A 1010 24.47 11.59 -53.19
CA GLY A 1010 25.87 11.86 -52.87
C GLY A 1010 26.05 13.15 -52.04
N HIS A 1011 25.34 14.22 -52.39
CA HIS A 1011 25.36 15.46 -51.60
C HIS A 1011 24.84 15.25 -50.18
N LEU A 1012 23.72 14.53 -50.04
CA LEU A 1012 23.15 14.19 -48.74
C LEU A 1012 24.13 13.38 -47.89
N GLN A 1013 24.96 12.51 -48.49
CA GLN A 1013 26.00 11.80 -47.74
C GLN A 1013 27.02 12.76 -47.10
N ILE A 1014 27.46 13.77 -47.85
CA ILE A 1014 28.41 14.76 -47.35
C ILE A 1014 27.77 15.62 -46.26
N ILE A 1015 26.53 16.09 -46.49
CA ILE A 1015 25.76 16.92 -45.55
C ILE A 1015 25.53 16.19 -44.23
N PHE A 1016 25.04 14.93 -44.28
CA PHE A 1016 24.80 14.14 -43.07
C PHE A 1016 26.09 13.74 -42.35
N GLY A 1017 27.23 13.68 -43.06
CA GLY A 1017 28.55 13.59 -42.46
C GLY A 1017 28.86 14.81 -41.58
N LYS A 1018 28.64 16.03 -42.09
CA LYS A 1018 28.78 17.26 -41.29
C LYS A 1018 27.81 17.31 -40.10
N ILE A 1019 26.54 16.97 -40.31
CA ILE A 1019 25.52 16.93 -39.23
C ILE A 1019 25.93 15.94 -38.12
N LYS A 1020 26.50 14.78 -38.48
CA LYS A 1020 27.01 13.82 -37.49
C LYS A 1020 28.12 14.42 -36.62
N GLU A 1021 29.04 15.17 -37.22
CA GLU A 1021 30.13 15.84 -36.49
C GLU A 1021 29.62 17.02 -35.64
N GLU A 1022 28.63 17.77 -36.14
CA GLU A 1022 27.94 18.81 -35.37
C GLU A 1022 27.38 18.26 -34.05
N ILE A 1023 26.60 17.18 -34.14
CA ILE A 1023 25.95 16.54 -33.00
C ILE A 1023 26.99 16.04 -32.00
N LYS A 1024 28.11 15.46 -32.48
CA LYS A 1024 29.23 15.03 -31.63
C LYS A 1024 29.85 16.22 -30.87
N LYS A 1025 29.99 17.39 -31.50
CA LYS A 1025 30.59 18.59 -30.90
C LYS A 1025 29.64 19.25 -29.88
N LYS A 1026 28.37 19.48 -30.25
CA LYS A 1026 27.38 20.16 -29.39
C LYS A 1026 26.99 19.33 -28.16
N HIS A 1027 27.10 18.00 -28.24
CA HIS A 1027 26.68 17.09 -27.16
C HIS A 1027 27.78 16.06 -26.83
N PRO A 1028 28.79 16.44 -26.01
CA PRO A 1028 29.92 15.56 -25.69
C PRO A 1028 29.51 14.26 -24.95
N GLY A 1029 28.31 14.16 -24.38
CA GLY A 1029 27.74 12.90 -23.87
C GLY A 1029 27.38 11.87 -24.97
N ILE A 1030 27.41 12.27 -26.24
CA ILE A 1030 27.22 11.41 -27.42
C ILE A 1030 28.57 10.84 -27.92
N LYS A 1031 29.72 11.31 -27.41
CA LYS A 1031 31.03 10.67 -27.65
C LYS A 1031 30.98 9.26 -27.04
N GLY A 1032 30.66 8.27 -27.87
CA GLY A 1032 30.45 6.87 -27.46
C GLY A 1032 29.01 6.34 -27.51
N ASN A 1033 28.03 7.06 -28.09
CA ASN A 1033 26.69 6.50 -28.31
C ASN A 1033 26.75 5.41 -29.42
N PRO A 1034 26.48 4.13 -29.11
CA PRO A 1034 26.55 3.06 -30.09
C PRO A 1034 25.54 3.19 -31.25
N LYS A 1035 24.52 4.06 -31.14
CA LYS A 1035 23.39 4.15 -32.09
C LYS A 1035 23.80 4.43 -33.54
N TYR A 1036 24.73 5.37 -33.79
CA TYR A 1036 25.16 5.76 -35.14
C TYR A 1036 26.58 5.28 -35.49
N ASN A 1037 27.13 4.34 -34.72
CA ASN A 1037 28.42 3.75 -35.03
C ASN A 1037 28.31 2.90 -36.31
N GLY A 1038 29.18 3.16 -37.29
CA GLY A 1038 29.14 2.50 -38.59
C GLY A 1038 27.92 2.85 -39.44
N ASP A 1039 27.16 3.90 -39.09
CA ASP A 1039 26.01 4.32 -39.91
C ASP A 1039 26.45 4.88 -41.27
N GLU A 1040 27.67 5.43 -41.34
CA GLU A 1040 28.38 5.90 -42.54
C GLU A 1040 28.61 4.81 -43.59
N SER A 1041 28.74 3.54 -43.16
CA SER A 1041 28.96 2.40 -44.06
C SER A 1041 27.67 1.67 -44.46
N LYS A 1042 26.51 2.09 -43.94
CA LYS A 1042 25.21 1.55 -44.38
C LYS A 1042 24.88 2.02 -45.79
N LYS A 1043 23.94 1.33 -46.44
CA LYS A 1043 23.39 1.71 -47.75
C LYS A 1043 21.92 2.14 -47.59
N PRO A 1044 21.55 3.41 -47.83
CA PRO A 1044 22.44 4.55 -48.10
C PRO A 1044 23.26 4.97 -46.85
N ALA A 1045 24.35 5.70 -47.05
CA ALA A 1045 25.20 6.16 -45.95
C ALA A 1045 24.43 7.07 -45.00
N TYR A 1046 24.62 6.89 -43.69
CA TYR A 1046 23.91 7.57 -42.61
C TYR A 1046 22.41 7.24 -42.54
N LYS A 1047 22.02 6.03 -42.97
CA LYS A 1047 20.60 5.61 -43.05
C LYS A 1047 19.81 5.90 -41.78
N LEU A 1048 20.34 5.52 -40.60
CA LEU A 1048 19.62 5.69 -39.34
C LEU A 1048 19.57 7.16 -38.91
N LEU A 1049 20.68 7.88 -39.07
CA LEU A 1049 20.75 9.31 -38.77
C LEU A 1049 19.81 10.13 -39.65
N ARG A 1050 19.71 9.82 -40.95
CA ARG A 1050 18.78 10.46 -41.89
C ARG A 1050 17.31 10.23 -41.50
N GLU A 1051 16.96 9.00 -41.10
CA GLU A 1051 15.61 8.67 -40.61
C GLU A 1051 15.24 9.46 -39.36
N ASP A 1052 16.15 9.49 -38.38
CA ASP A 1052 15.92 10.15 -37.10
C ASP A 1052 15.90 11.69 -37.25
N TRP A 1053 16.74 12.24 -38.13
CA TRP A 1053 16.74 13.66 -38.46
C TRP A 1053 15.46 14.08 -39.18
N TRP A 1054 14.97 13.29 -40.15
CA TRP A 1054 13.69 13.57 -40.81
C TRP A 1054 12.55 13.56 -39.80
N GLU A 1055 12.45 12.55 -38.94
CA GLU A 1055 11.37 12.48 -37.95
C GLU A 1055 11.43 13.63 -36.94
N ALA A 1056 12.62 14.14 -36.59
CA ALA A 1056 12.77 15.30 -35.71
C ALA A 1056 12.31 16.64 -36.33
N ASN A 1057 12.30 16.75 -37.67
CA ASN A 1057 12.15 18.02 -38.40
C ASN A 1057 10.97 18.07 -39.40
N ARG A 1058 10.34 16.94 -39.70
CA ARG A 1058 9.27 16.82 -40.70
C ARG A 1058 8.00 17.63 -40.40
N ASP A 1059 7.76 17.98 -39.13
CA ASP A 1059 6.71 18.90 -38.72
C ASP A 1059 6.92 20.27 -39.37
N GLN A 1060 8.13 20.81 -39.25
CA GLN A 1060 8.52 22.08 -39.86
C GLN A 1060 8.40 22.03 -41.39
N VAL A 1061 8.78 20.91 -42.01
CA VAL A 1061 8.66 20.72 -43.46
C VAL A 1061 7.20 20.77 -43.91
N TRP A 1062 6.28 20.13 -43.18
CA TRP A 1062 4.86 20.19 -43.50
C TRP A 1062 4.28 21.59 -43.30
N GLU A 1063 4.66 22.30 -42.24
CA GLU A 1063 4.24 23.69 -42.01
C GLU A 1063 4.68 24.62 -43.15
N ALA A 1064 5.91 24.47 -43.66
CA ALA A 1064 6.39 25.23 -44.82
C ALA A 1064 5.55 24.96 -46.09
N MET A 1065 5.08 23.73 -46.31
CA MET A 1065 4.20 23.37 -47.43
C MET A 1065 2.80 23.99 -47.30
N LYS A 1066 2.31 24.18 -46.07
CA LYS A 1066 0.99 24.76 -45.81
C LYS A 1066 0.93 26.25 -46.09
N CYS A 1067 2.06 26.95 -46.05
CA CYS A 1067 2.15 28.37 -46.32
C CYS A 1067 1.39 28.81 -47.58
N GLN A 1068 0.57 29.85 -47.44
CA GLN A 1068 -0.22 30.43 -48.51
C GLN A 1068 0.45 31.71 -49.03
N LYS A 1069 0.60 31.81 -50.34
CA LYS A 1069 0.84 33.10 -51.00
C LYS A 1069 -0.53 33.76 -51.12
N LYS A 1070 -0.73 34.98 -50.59
CA LYS A 1070 -2.02 35.73 -50.61
C LYS A 1070 -2.85 35.39 -51.86
N ALA A 1071 -3.81 34.49 -51.71
CA ALA A 1071 -4.76 34.14 -52.76
C ALA A 1071 -5.92 35.14 -52.71
N PRO A 1072 -6.66 35.35 -53.81
CA PRO A 1072 -7.87 36.16 -53.80
C PRO A 1072 -8.87 35.63 -52.75
N PRO A 1073 -9.71 36.49 -52.16
CA PRO A 1073 -10.63 36.09 -51.10
C PRO A 1073 -11.57 34.97 -51.59
N GLY A 1074 -11.52 33.79 -50.95
CA GLY A 1074 -12.49 32.71 -51.17
C GLY A 1074 -11.97 31.27 -51.23
N VAL A 1075 -10.66 31.01 -51.21
CA VAL A 1075 -10.11 29.63 -51.26
C VAL A 1075 -9.07 29.42 -50.15
N ASP A 1076 -9.51 28.94 -48.98
CA ASP A 1076 -8.62 28.48 -47.92
C ASP A 1076 -8.38 26.96 -48.07
N ILE A 1077 -7.19 26.58 -48.53
CA ILE A 1077 -6.83 25.17 -48.75
C ILE A 1077 -6.26 24.61 -47.44
N ASN A 1078 -7.11 24.06 -46.58
CA ASN A 1078 -6.69 23.36 -45.36
C ASN A 1078 -6.50 21.86 -45.62
N CYS A 1079 -5.23 21.42 -45.63
CA CYS A 1079 -4.87 20.02 -45.88
C CYS A 1079 -4.82 19.14 -44.63
N ASP A 1080 -5.04 19.69 -43.43
CA ASP A 1080 -4.94 18.98 -42.16
C ASP A 1080 -6.18 18.08 -41.87
N GLN A 1081 -7.25 18.21 -42.67
CA GLN A 1081 -8.48 17.39 -42.57
C GLN A 1081 -8.64 16.31 -43.65
N SER A 1082 -7.76 16.28 -44.66
CA SER A 1082 -7.88 15.35 -45.81
C SER A 1082 -7.37 13.96 -45.50
#